data_AF-A0A923CDQ8-F1
#
_entry.id   AF-A0A923CDQ8-F1
#
_cell.length_a   1.000
_cell.length_b   1.000
_cell.length_c   1.000
_cell.angle_alpha   90.00
_cell.angle_beta   90.00
_cell.angle_gamma   90.00
#
_symmetry.space_group_name_H-M   'P 1'
#
loop_
_entity.id
_entity.type
_entity.pdbx_description
1 polymer ?
#
loop_
_entity_poly.entity_id
_entity_poly.type
_entity_poly.pdbx_seq_one_letter_code
_entity_poly.pdbx_strand_id
1 'polypeptide(L)'
;MICRGASLAIVAFAQIALAAPTRTTFVVPLDESPSWRDMAYLAAIPASQQVNPQSPSLFAIQPGKPFPREHLDYLKRFKPESIIQIGDKATPISGYKSKSFPVSGAAETSLKLSQQFWTSSKHAVLCQSDDYDSALIAASVASLLKAPLIYSNSAELNVSIKTELKRLKTSNLISIGESKPQFSGTSVLLNGPLETIIWATKNSFKITYLAAVNPVDRNAFTTRKLSLIGAQLAAGRRGLVVPLKFHVEWKKPFATAIHTGNLPPNVPKSSAPPKSGTIEFGKVKAPFILTGDKDEHNLKLSVDKTNSGQFAPPLVSGDQITLNQKTYAVSLGTRTRFGDTDVHLTWPTAELLNTQLAKYYSALGSPPEHLCIVGFPDTIPHAIIGRGGIVEEQASDLPYAIPPGSEFAQIGVGRIIAESVQFGTLYAARALTYNQLLSPNWKNQASQAEWENSLGPLFENVGFANPHHLEAKDVPWQTPPAEGVDPIRAPSFAQASPLARSAVLAHSEHSWWRGMGTMFTWDAEVLLAPTIVESGGCGVACLDREPDNRSVVARLLRLGAVAFSGGSRELSAEAQPLRMEFWNGVLSGQTIGQAHRRALNAGLMIIKDSSEGPGGAYRYSTNVRMQFGDPAIRLNLPSSPKTAPAKTTIQGNRITVHSPEKWTVVRTFVPPDWKQWGDKPLFAVRAPGSYAMSSWSGDGRDKEIPLVTAEFITKKRVTSIAQAAELPESLGWIGKWYSSPNPDGTFTTRFTVRMIDFDQVTGKINRVIEKIDYQITFE
;
A
#
# COMPACT_ATOMS: atom_id res chain seq x y z
N MET A 1 -12.17 18.22 59.42
CA MET A 1 -10.76 17.82 59.60
C MET A 1 -10.25 17.21 58.30
N ILE A 2 -9.27 17.88 57.68
CA ILE A 2 -8.39 17.45 56.57
C ILE A 2 -9.04 17.14 55.21
N CYS A 3 -9.32 18.21 54.46
CA CYS A 3 -9.32 18.20 52.99
C CYS A 3 -7.87 18.17 52.48
N ARG A 4 -7.51 17.23 51.60
CA ARG A 4 -6.26 17.27 50.82
C ARG A 4 -6.57 17.72 49.39
N GLY A 5 -6.25 18.97 49.08
CA GLY A 5 -6.10 19.45 47.72
C GLY A 5 -4.72 19.07 47.18
N ALA A 6 -4.68 18.36 46.06
CA ALA A 6 -3.47 18.15 45.29
C ALA A 6 -3.35 19.26 44.23
N SER A 7 -2.37 20.15 44.41
CA SER A 7 -2.00 21.16 43.41
C SER A 7 -1.35 20.48 42.20
N LEU A 8 -1.88 20.74 41.01
CA LEU A 8 -1.21 20.43 39.75
C LEU A 8 -0.03 21.39 39.57
N ALA A 9 1.19 20.87 39.66
CA ALA A 9 2.39 21.62 39.25
C ALA A 9 2.45 21.66 37.71
N ILE A 10 2.27 22.85 37.14
CA ILE A 10 2.54 23.12 35.73
C ILE A 10 4.07 23.17 35.57
N VAL A 11 4.65 22.11 35.01
CA VAL A 11 6.06 22.11 34.58
C VAL A 11 6.11 22.78 33.21
N ALA A 12 6.54 24.05 33.18
CA ALA A 12 6.87 24.76 31.95
C ALA A 12 8.17 24.15 31.36
N PHE A 13 8.04 23.42 30.26
CA PHE A 13 9.20 22.98 29.47
C PHE A 13 9.78 24.18 28.72
N ALA A 14 10.93 24.67 29.17
CA ALA A 14 11.76 25.57 28.38
C ALA A 14 12.25 24.82 27.13
N GLN A 15 11.79 25.24 25.95
CA GLN A 15 12.33 24.78 24.67
C GLN A 15 13.76 25.31 24.53
N ILE A 16 14.75 24.48 24.83
CA ILE A 16 16.10 24.67 24.30
C ILE A 16 15.97 24.49 22.79
N ALA A 17 16.14 25.58 22.04
CA ALA A 17 16.23 25.52 20.58
C ALA A 17 17.50 24.75 20.20
N LEU A 18 17.38 23.42 20.10
CA LEU A 18 18.38 22.58 19.44
C LEU A 18 18.55 23.12 18.03
N ALA A 19 19.79 23.45 17.65
CA ALA A 19 20.11 23.79 16.26
C ALA A 19 19.50 22.74 15.34
N ALA A 20 18.83 23.17 14.27
CA ALA A 20 18.21 22.25 13.32
C ALA A 20 19.30 21.26 12.83
N PRO A 21 19.04 19.95 12.86
CA PRO A 21 20.02 18.98 12.43
C PRO A 21 20.42 19.25 10.98
N THR A 22 21.72 19.26 10.71
CA THR A 22 22.29 19.51 9.39
C THR A 22 21.72 18.52 8.37
N ARG A 23 20.90 18.99 7.43
CA ARG A 23 20.23 18.12 6.45
C ARG A 23 21.21 17.69 5.37
N THR A 24 21.42 16.40 5.22
CA THR A 24 22.32 15.86 4.19
C THR A 24 21.60 14.89 3.26
N THR A 25 21.82 14.99 1.95
CA THR A 25 21.28 14.03 0.98
C THR A 25 22.39 13.18 0.40
N PHE A 26 22.19 11.87 0.38
CA PHE A 26 23.08 10.92 -0.27
C PHE A 26 22.57 10.62 -1.68
N VAL A 27 23.47 10.58 -2.63
CA VAL A 27 23.18 10.25 -4.02
C VAL A 27 24.13 9.17 -4.49
N VAL A 28 23.55 8.11 -5.06
CA VAL A 28 24.31 6.95 -5.55
C VAL A 28 23.93 6.72 -7.02
N PRO A 29 24.88 6.77 -7.96
CA PRO A 29 24.62 6.36 -9.33
C PRO A 29 24.37 4.85 -9.36
N LEU A 30 23.35 4.39 -10.07
CA LEU A 30 23.06 2.96 -10.24
C LEU A 30 23.07 2.59 -11.73
N ASP A 31 23.86 1.58 -12.07
CA ASP A 31 23.90 1.02 -13.43
C ASP A 31 22.59 0.26 -13.73
N GLU A 32 22.27 0.07 -15.01
CA GLU A 32 21.13 -0.76 -15.41
C GLU A 32 21.38 -2.25 -15.08
N SER A 33 22.59 -2.72 -15.37
CA SER A 33 23.06 -4.07 -15.01
C SER A 33 23.46 -4.12 -13.53
N PRO A 34 23.40 -5.29 -12.88
CA PRO A 34 23.93 -5.46 -11.53
C PRO A 34 25.38 -5.02 -11.41
N SER A 35 25.71 -4.30 -10.34
CA SER A 35 27.09 -3.90 -10.09
C SER A 35 27.34 -3.72 -8.60
N TRP A 36 28.59 -3.39 -8.24
CA TRP A 36 28.95 -3.05 -6.87
C TRP A 36 28.20 -1.81 -6.36
N ARG A 37 27.65 -0.97 -7.26
CA ARG A 37 26.89 0.23 -6.88
C ARG A 37 25.57 -0.11 -6.21
N ASP A 38 24.99 -1.27 -6.49
CA ASP A 38 23.82 -1.78 -5.76
C ASP A 38 24.17 -1.99 -4.26
N MET A 39 25.36 -2.52 -4.00
CA MET A 39 25.89 -2.73 -2.64
C MET A 39 26.28 -1.41 -1.99
N ALA A 40 26.89 -0.49 -2.75
CA ALA A 40 27.18 0.88 -2.29
C ALA A 40 25.92 1.60 -1.82
N TYR A 41 24.80 1.44 -2.55
CA TYR A 41 23.50 1.96 -2.14
C TYR A 41 23.07 1.40 -0.79
N LEU A 42 23.16 0.08 -0.61
CA LEU A 42 22.79 -0.59 0.63
C LEU A 42 23.67 -0.18 1.83
N ALA A 43 24.97 0.05 1.63
CA ALA A 43 25.84 0.61 2.66
C ALA A 43 25.56 2.09 2.95
N ALA A 44 25.07 2.85 1.96
CA ALA A 44 24.67 4.24 2.14
C ALA A 44 23.41 4.40 2.98
N ILE A 45 22.53 3.39 3.06
CA ILE A 45 21.31 3.42 3.88
C ILE A 45 21.62 3.72 5.36
N PRO A 46 22.38 2.88 6.10
CA PRO A 46 22.70 3.15 7.49
C PRO A 46 23.54 4.41 7.67
N ALA A 47 24.37 4.79 6.69
CA ALA A 47 25.14 6.05 6.72
C ALA A 47 24.23 7.27 6.63
N SER A 48 23.24 7.25 5.73
CA SER A 48 22.25 8.32 5.59
C SER A 48 21.38 8.46 6.84
N GLN A 49 21.08 7.36 7.51
CA GLN A 49 20.36 7.38 8.79
C GLN A 49 21.25 7.81 9.94
N GLN A 50 22.54 7.49 9.93
CA GLN A 50 23.49 8.01 10.92
C GLN A 50 23.60 9.54 10.86
N VAL A 51 23.58 10.11 9.65
CA VAL A 51 23.63 11.56 9.44
C VAL A 51 22.27 12.23 9.67
N ASN A 52 21.18 11.59 9.25
CA ASN A 52 19.81 12.06 9.46
C ASN A 52 18.97 11.02 10.26
N PRO A 53 19.14 10.90 11.60
CA PRO A 53 18.54 9.83 12.40
C PRO A 53 17.02 9.66 12.29
N GLN A 54 16.30 10.73 11.98
CA GLN A 54 14.83 10.74 11.90
C GLN A 54 14.30 10.81 10.46
N SER A 55 15.15 11.11 9.49
CA SER A 55 14.70 11.46 8.13
C SER A 55 15.82 11.20 7.10
N PRO A 56 16.23 9.94 6.91
CA PRO A 56 17.26 9.58 5.94
C PRO A 56 16.86 10.04 4.53
N SER A 57 17.79 10.75 3.88
CA SER A 57 17.63 11.25 2.51
C SER A 57 18.69 10.58 1.65
N LEU A 58 18.25 9.62 0.85
CA LEU A 58 19.09 8.81 -0.04
C LEU A 58 18.27 8.49 -1.29
N PHE A 59 18.81 8.73 -2.47
CA PHE A 59 18.19 8.26 -3.71
C PHE A 59 19.23 7.92 -4.77
N ALA A 60 18.80 7.13 -5.75
CA ALA A 60 19.62 6.75 -6.88
C ALA A 60 19.45 7.73 -8.06
N ILE A 61 20.51 7.86 -8.86
CA ILE A 61 20.50 8.56 -10.15
C ILE A 61 21.05 7.66 -11.25
N GLN A 62 20.80 8.03 -12.51
CA GLN A 62 21.43 7.35 -13.64
C GLN A 62 22.86 7.89 -13.83
N PRO A 63 23.89 7.02 -13.92
CA PRO A 63 25.27 7.44 -14.15
C PRO A 63 25.40 8.30 -15.42
N GLY A 64 26.14 9.40 -15.33
CA GLY A 64 26.45 10.26 -16.48
C GLY A 64 25.27 11.05 -17.06
N LYS A 65 24.09 11.02 -16.43
CA LYS A 65 22.92 11.81 -16.86
C LYS A 65 22.67 12.98 -15.91
N PRO A 66 22.10 14.10 -16.42
CA PRO A 66 21.63 15.19 -15.56
C PRO A 66 20.58 14.73 -14.56
N PHE A 67 20.45 15.45 -13.45
CA PHE A 67 19.39 15.20 -12.47
C PHE A 67 18.02 15.47 -13.10
N PRO A 68 17.08 14.50 -13.05
CA PRO A 68 15.70 14.72 -13.45
C PRO A 68 15.03 15.83 -12.63
N ARG A 69 14.02 16.47 -13.20
CA ARG A 69 13.28 17.57 -12.54
C ARG A 69 12.65 17.13 -11.21
N GLU A 70 12.27 15.86 -11.09
CA GLU A 70 11.66 15.26 -9.90
C GLU A 70 12.67 15.24 -8.74
N HIS A 71 13.92 14.89 -9.02
CA HIS A 71 15.01 14.93 -8.03
C HIS A 71 15.35 16.37 -7.66
N LEU A 72 15.37 17.29 -8.62
CA LEU A 72 15.62 18.72 -8.37
C LEU A 72 14.50 19.35 -7.52
N ASP A 73 13.23 19.03 -7.78
CA ASP A 73 12.10 19.47 -6.97
C ASP A 73 12.19 18.92 -5.54
N TYR A 74 12.55 17.65 -5.38
CA TYR A 74 12.82 17.08 -4.06
C TYR A 74 13.92 17.85 -3.32
N LEU A 75 15.08 18.08 -3.94
CA LEU A 75 16.18 18.81 -3.32
C LEU A 75 15.77 20.25 -2.96
N LYS A 76 15.00 20.91 -3.83
CA LYS A 76 14.46 22.26 -3.59
C LYS A 76 13.56 22.31 -2.36
N ARG A 77 12.75 21.27 -2.13
CA ARG A 77 11.84 21.18 -0.97
C ARG A 77 12.56 20.74 0.29
N PHE A 78 13.43 19.74 0.19
CA PHE A 78 14.16 19.18 1.32
C PHE A 78 15.22 20.15 1.86
N LYS A 79 15.81 20.97 0.97
CA LYS A 79 16.85 21.96 1.27
C LYS A 79 18.03 21.36 2.05
N PRO A 80 18.74 20.36 1.50
CA PRO A 80 19.92 19.84 2.13
C PRO A 80 21.03 20.90 2.16
N GLU A 81 21.77 20.95 3.27
CA GLU A 81 22.97 21.78 3.42
C GLU A 81 24.16 21.20 2.66
N SER A 82 24.19 19.88 2.50
CA SER A 82 25.20 19.17 1.74
C SER A 82 24.65 17.96 1.00
N ILE A 83 25.26 17.65 -0.13
CA ILE A 83 24.96 16.47 -0.93
C ILE A 83 26.22 15.60 -0.99
N ILE A 84 26.10 14.34 -0.56
CA ILE A 84 27.18 13.35 -0.67
C ILE A 84 26.93 12.52 -1.91
N GLN A 85 27.88 12.52 -2.84
CA GLN A 85 27.82 11.71 -4.05
C GLN A 85 28.82 10.57 -3.95
N ILE A 86 28.33 9.33 -3.95
CA ILE A 86 29.13 8.11 -3.83
C ILE A 86 29.41 7.56 -5.23
N GLY A 87 30.64 7.13 -5.50
CA GLY A 87 31.05 6.61 -6.80
C GLY A 87 31.97 7.58 -7.53
N ASP A 88 31.90 7.63 -8.86
CA ASP A 88 32.84 8.41 -9.66
C ASP A 88 32.71 9.94 -9.43
N LYS A 89 33.27 10.74 -10.35
CA LYS A 89 33.27 12.20 -10.27
C LYS A 89 31.86 12.76 -10.01
N ALA A 90 31.73 13.54 -8.93
CA ALA A 90 30.48 14.19 -8.57
C ALA A 90 29.97 15.07 -9.72
N THR A 91 28.68 14.97 -10.01
CA THR A 91 27.97 15.86 -10.93
C THR A 91 27.56 17.11 -10.15
N PRO A 92 28.05 18.32 -10.49
CA PRO A 92 27.68 19.53 -9.77
C PRO A 92 26.16 19.77 -9.83
N ILE A 93 25.58 20.21 -8.72
CA ILE A 93 24.16 20.56 -8.61
C ILE A 93 24.10 22.02 -8.20
N SER A 94 23.57 22.87 -9.08
CA SER A 94 23.51 24.33 -8.85
C SER A 94 22.81 24.64 -7.53
N GLY A 95 23.41 25.52 -6.73
CA GLY A 95 22.88 25.94 -5.43
C GLY A 95 23.19 25.01 -4.25
N TYR A 96 23.88 23.88 -4.45
CA TYR A 96 24.17 22.93 -3.38
C TYR A 96 25.66 22.61 -3.23
N LYS A 97 26.12 22.53 -1.98
CA LYS A 97 27.47 22.03 -1.66
C LYS A 97 27.50 20.52 -1.87
N SER A 98 28.34 20.04 -2.79
CA SER A 98 28.51 18.62 -3.07
C SER A 98 29.86 18.11 -2.58
N LYS A 99 29.87 16.97 -1.89
CA LYS A 99 31.08 16.24 -1.48
C LYS A 99 31.15 14.91 -2.23
N SER A 100 32.21 14.71 -3.00
CA SER A 100 32.44 13.47 -3.75
C SER A 100 33.16 12.43 -2.89
N PHE A 101 32.71 11.17 -2.98
CA PHE A 101 33.33 10.01 -2.37
C PHE A 101 33.78 9.10 -3.53
N PRO A 102 34.95 9.40 -4.14
CA PRO A 102 35.49 8.60 -5.24
C PRO A 102 35.84 7.21 -4.73
N VAL A 103 35.07 6.21 -5.17
CA VAL A 103 35.21 4.80 -4.80
C VAL A 103 34.85 3.92 -5.99
N SER A 104 35.47 2.74 -6.05
CA SER A 104 35.41 1.84 -7.22
C SER A 104 34.87 0.43 -6.91
N GLY A 105 34.53 0.16 -5.65
CA GLY A 105 34.02 -1.13 -5.22
C GLY A 105 33.22 -1.09 -3.93
N ALA A 106 32.46 -2.16 -3.66
CA ALA A 106 31.56 -2.26 -2.50
C ALA A 106 32.34 -2.19 -1.16
N ALA A 107 33.40 -2.98 -1.01
CA ALA A 107 34.22 -3.00 0.20
C ALA A 107 34.84 -1.63 0.50
N GLU A 108 35.47 -1.00 -0.50
CA GLU A 108 36.02 0.35 -0.40
C GLU A 108 34.96 1.38 0.03
N THR A 109 33.79 1.34 -0.62
CA THR A 109 32.66 2.21 -0.30
C THR A 109 32.24 2.07 1.16
N SER A 110 32.03 0.85 1.62
CA SER A 110 31.56 0.57 2.97
C SER A 110 32.55 1.07 4.04
N LEU A 111 33.86 0.88 3.82
CA LEU A 111 34.90 1.40 4.70
C LEU A 111 34.95 2.93 4.67
N LYS A 112 34.83 3.56 3.50
CA LYS A 112 34.83 5.03 3.37
C LYS A 112 33.67 5.67 4.11
N LEU A 113 32.47 5.08 4.00
CA LEU A 113 31.28 5.53 4.72
C LEU A 113 31.47 5.35 6.24
N SER A 114 31.97 4.20 6.66
CA SER A 114 32.27 3.92 8.08
C SER A 114 33.22 4.95 8.68
N GLN A 115 34.35 5.22 8.01
CA GLN A 115 35.37 6.18 8.42
C GLN A 115 34.84 7.61 8.54
N GLN A 116 33.92 7.98 7.65
CA GLN A 116 33.41 9.33 7.59
C GLN A 116 32.31 9.63 8.61
N PHE A 117 31.44 8.66 8.89
CA PHE A 117 30.21 8.92 9.67
C PHE A 117 30.19 8.25 11.04
N TRP A 118 31.18 7.39 11.35
CA TRP A 118 31.33 6.78 12.66
C TRP A 118 32.73 7.05 13.24
N THR A 119 32.78 7.78 14.34
CA THR A 119 33.99 7.91 15.16
C THR A 119 34.24 6.64 15.97
N SER A 120 33.17 6.01 16.46
CA SER A 120 33.18 4.71 17.14
C SER A 120 31.84 4.01 16.93
N SER A 121 31.82 2.68 17.00
CA SER A 121 30.59 1.88 17.03
C SER A 121 30.82 0.56 17.75
N LYS A 122 29.99 0.30 18.79
CA LYS A 122 29.99 -0.97 19.54
C LYS A 122 29.69 -2.16 18.63
N HIS A 123 28.85 -1.92 17.62
CA HIS A 123 28.39 -2.92 16.67
C HIS A 123 28.95 -2.62 15.27
N ALA A 124 29.22 -3.65 14.49
CA ALA A 124 29.37 -3.55 13.05
C ALA A 124 28.56 -4.69 12.41
N VAL A 125 27.97 -4.43 11.25
CA VAL A 125 27.30 -5.46 10.46
C VAL A 125 28.18 -5.81 9.27
N LEU A 126 28.40 -7.09 9.05
CA LEU A 126 29.25 -7.62 7.99
C LEU A 126 28.43 -8.46 7.01
N CYS A 127 28.69 -8.30 5.73
CA CYS A 127 28.13 -9.11 4.64
C CYS A 127 29.21 -9.35 3.57
N GLN A 128 29.09 -10.42 2.78
CA GLN A 128 29.92 -10.56 1.58
C GLN A 128 29.51 -9.54 0.51
N SER A 129 30.47 -9.09 -0.29
CA SER A 129 30.29 -8.05 -1.31
C SER A 129 29.53 -8.50 -2.56
N ASP A 130 29.35 -9.80 -2.75
CA ASP A 130 28.62 -10.44 -3.84
C ASP A 130 27.26 -11.02 -3.41
N ASP A 131 26.99 -11.11 -2.10
CA ASP A 131 25.73 -11.60 -1.53
C ASP A 131 24.69 -10.48 -1.38
N TYR A 132 23.99 -10.21 -2.48
CA TYR A 132 22.95 -9.18 -2.54
C TYR A 132 21.76 -9.46 -1.61
N ASP A 133 21.33 -10.71 -1.50
CA ASP A 133 20.18 -11.12 -0.71
C ASP A 133 20.44 -10.81 0.77
N SER A 134 21.61 -11.18 1.28
CA SER A 134 22.04 -10.84 2.64
C SER A 134 22.28 -9.35 2.82
N ALA A 135 22.79 -8.64 1.80
CA ALA A 135 23.03 -7.20 1.90
C ALA A 135 21.74 -6.39 2.06
N LEU A 136 20.64 -6.81 1.41
CA LEU A 136 19.32 -6.20 1.60
C LEU A 136 18.88 -6.28 3.08
N ILE A 137 19.09 -7.43 3.71
CA ILE A 137 18.79 -7.64 5.14
C ILE A 137 19.75 -6.82 6.00
N ALA A 138 21.05 -6.89 5.70
CA ALA A 138 22.13 -6.25 6.46
C ALA A 138 22.01 -4.73 6.53
N ALA A 139 21.53 -4.07 5.47
CA ALA A 139 21.27 -2.63 5.49
C ALA A 139 20.24 -2.24 6.58
N SER A 140 19.16 -3.02 6.72
CA SER A 140 18.13 -2.78 7.73
C SER A 140 18.62 -3.12 9.15
N VAL A 141 19.39 -4.19 9.32
CA VAL A 141 19.99 -4.57 10.61
C VAL A 141 21.04 -3.57 11.08
N ALA A 142 21.90 -3.09 10.18
CA ALA A 142 22.90 -2.07 10.47
C ALA A 142 22.24 -0.78 10.95
N SER A 143 21.15 -0.39 10.28
CA SER A 143 20.34 0.78 10.64
C SER A 143 19.66 0.61 12.00
N LEU A 144 19.12 -0.57 12.29
CA LEU A 144 18.50 -0.91 13.57
C LEU A 144 19.49 -0.78 14.73
N LEU A 145 20.74 -1.21 14.50
CA LEU A 145 21.87 -1.12 15.44
C LEU A 145 22.58 0.24 15.45
N LYS A 146 22.24 1.16 14.55
CA LYS A 146 22.99 2.42 14.30
C LYS A 146 24.48 2.18 14.03
N ALA A 147 24.77 1.10 13.31
CA ALA A 147 26.12 0.61 13.02
C ALA A 147 26.48 0.77 11.54
N PRO A 148 27.78 0.80 11.19
CA PRO A 148 28.19 0.70 9.80
C PRO A 148 27.89 -0.70 9.24
N LEU A 149 27.47 -0.74 7.97
CA LEU A 149 27.49 -1.95 7.14
C LEU A 149 28.85 -2.01 6.43
N ILE A 150 29.59 -3.09 6.65
CA ILE A 150 30.92 -3.35 6.08
C ILE A 150 30.82 -4.56 5.14
N TYR A 151 31.44 -4.47 3.97
CA TYR A 151 31.54 -5.60 3.05
C TYR A 151 32.91 -6.27 3.11
N SER A 152 32.92 -7.60 2.98
CA SER A 152 34.12 -8.39 2.74
C SER A 152 34.10 -9.00 1.34
N ASN A 153 35.28 -9.21 0.77
CA ASN A 153 35.45 -9.95 -0.50
C ASN A 153 35.91 -11.40 -0.24
N SER A 154 36.00 -11.81 1.03
CA SER A 154 36.47 -13.11 1.47
C SER A 154 35.74 -13.55 2.73
N ALA A 155 35.68 -14.86 2.97
CA ALA A 155 35.16 -15.43 4.21
C ALA A 155 35.94 -14.95 5.45
N GLU A 156 37.22 -14.65 5.30
CA GLU A 156 38.08 -14.07 6.34
C GLU A 156 38.09 -12.54 6.30
N LEU A 157 38.39 -11.90 7.45
CA LEU A 157 38.59 -10.45 7.52
C LEU A 157 39.98 -10.08 6.99
N ASN A 158 40.01 -9.27 5.93
CA ASN A 158 41.23 -8.66 5.45
C ASN A 158 41.76 -7.58 6.42
N VAL A 159 43.00 -7.15 6.20
CA VAL A 159 43.70 -6.18 7.08
C VAL A 159 42.95 -4.85 7.20
N SER A 160 42.37 -4.36 6.10
CA SER A 160 41.62 -3.09 6.08
C SER A 160 40.37 -3.15 6.97
N ILE A 161 39.61 -4.25 6.91
CA ILE A 161 38.45 -4.45 7.76
C ILE A 161 38.85 -4.62 9.23
N LYS A 162 39.88 -5.42 9.52
CA LYS A 162 40.42 -5.57 10.89
C LYS A 162 40.84 -4.22 11.49
N THR A 163 41.50 -3.40 10.68
CA THR A 163 41.93 -2.05 11.07
C THR A 163 40.73 -1.15 11.35
N GLU A 164 39.71 -1.19 10.50
CA GLU A 164 38.50 -0.39 10.67
C GLU A 164 37.69 -0.80 11.91
N LEU A 165 37.50 -2.11 12.15
CA LEU A 165 36.83 -2.61 13.35
C LEU A 165 37.58 -2.20 14.64
N LYS A 166 38.92 -2.22 14.60
CA LYS A 166 39.75 -1.72 15.71
C LYS A 166 39.59 -0.21 15.90
N ARG A 167 39.59 0.59 14.83
CA ARG A 167 39.35 2.05 14.88
C ARG A 167 37.99 2.37 15.50
N LEU A 168 36.94 1.65 15.08
CA LEU A 168 35.59 1.79 15.59
C LEU A 168 35.41 1.35 17.05
N LYS A 169 36.39 0.61 17.61
CA LYS A 169 36.29 -0.07 18.91
C LYS A 169 35.09 -1.03 18.95
N THR A 170 34.85 -1.73 17.84
CA THR A 170 33.76 -2.70 17.74
C THR A 170 34.00 -3.87 18.70
N SER A 171 32.98 -4.23 19.47
CA SER A 171 33.00 -5.40 20.35
C SER A 171 32.03 -6.49 19.89
N ASN A 172 31.06 -6.14 19.04
CA ASN A 172 30.03 -7.04 18.55
C ASN A 172 29.97 -6.98 17.01
N LEU A 173 30.32 -8.09 16.35
CA LEU A 173 30.21 -8.24 14.91
C LEU A 173 28.99 -9.10 14.58
N ILE A 174 28.05 -8.55 13.81
CA ILE A 174 26.89 -9.29 13.31
C ILE A 174 27.13 -9.60 11.83
N SER A 175 27.35 -10.87 11.50
CA SER A 175 27.53 -11.32 10.13
C SER A 175 26.20 -11.83 9.58
N ILE A 176 25.82 -11.39 8.39
CA ILE A 176 24.62 -11.87 7.69
C ILE A 176 25.04 -12.62 6.42
N GLY A 177 24.46 -13.80 6.22
CA GLY A 177 24.79 -14.72 5.13
C GLY A 177 25.47 -15.98 5.68
N GLU A 178 26.43 -16.51 4.93
CA GLU A 178 26.99 -17.84 5.18
C GLU A 178 28.29 -17.84 6.00
N SER A 179 29.04 -16.72 6.01
CA SER A 179 30.38 -16.68 6.61
C SER A 179 30.39 -16.02 7.99
N LYS A 180 30.96 -16.71 8.98
CA LYS A 180 31.28 -16.16 10.30
C LYS A 180 32.80 -16.01 10.45
N PRO A 181 33.38 -14.84 10.14
CA PRO A 181 34.81 -14.67 10.28
C PRO A 181 35.27 -14.71 11.74
N GLN A 182 36.55 -15.06 11.91
CA GLN A 182 37.23 -14.93 13.20
C GLN A 182 37.36 -13.45 13.58
N PHE A 183 36.80 -13.11 14.75
CA PHE A 183 36.78 -11.76 15.31
C PHE A 183 37.11 -11.85 16.81
N SER A 184 37.90 -10.91 17.33
CA SER A 184 38.37 -10.95 18.72
C SER A 184 37.29 -10.62 19.75
N GLY A 185 36.18 -10.00 19.34
CA GLY A 185 35.01 -9.74 20.17
C GLY A 185 33.90 -10.79 19.99
N THR A 186 32.68 -10.45 20.39
CA THR A 186 31.52 -11.31 20.16
C THR A 186 31.14 -11.29 18.68
N SER A 187 30.93 -12.47 18.10
CA SER A 187 30.49 -12.63 16.71
C SER A 187 29.21 -13.47 16.64
N VAL A 188 28.21 -12.96 15.94
CA VAL A 188 26.93 -13.62 15.66
C VAL A 188 26.82 -13.83 14.15
N LEU A 189 26.38 -15.01 13.72
CA LEU A 189 26.01 -15.28 12.34
C LEU A 189 24.48 -15.35 12.26
N LEU A 190 23.90 -14.70 11.26
CA LEU A 190 22.47 -14.75 10.95
C LEU A 190 22.32 -15.22 9.51
N ASN A 191 21.91 -16.48 9.34
CA ASN A 191 21.79 -17.14 8.04
C ASN A 191 20.42 -16.85 7.39
N GLY A 192 20.17 -15.58 7.10
CA GLY A 192 18.98 -15.11 6.40
C GLY A 192 17.91 -14.44 7.28
N PRO A 193 16.72 -14.18 6.70
CA PRO A 193 15.74 -13.26 7.29
C PRO A 193 15.06 -13.82 8.55
N LEU A 194 14.80 -15.15 8.61
CA LEU A 194 14.11 -15.75 9.75
C LEU A 194 14.96 -15.69 11.02
N GLU A 195 16.24 -16.10 10.93
CA GLU A 195 17.18 -15.99 12.03
C GLU A 195 17.41 -14.54 12.46
N THR A 196 17.43 -13.62 11.48
CA THR A 196 17.52 -12.18 11.76
C THR A 196 16.34 -11.68 12.59
N ILE A 197 15.11 -12.07 12.25
CA ILE A 197 13.92 -11.69 13.01
C ILE A 197 13.95 -12.30 14.42
N ILE A 198 14.28 -13.59 14.54
CA ILE A 198 14.40 -14.26 15.85
C ILE A 198 15.44 -13.55 16.71
N TRP A 199 16.60 -13.21 16.14
CA TRP A 199 17.65 -12.46 16.82
C TRP A 199 17.16 -11.08 17.24
N ALA A 200 16.46 -10.35 16.36
CA ALA A 200 15.95 -9.02 16.67
C ALA A 200 14.96 -9.05 17.84
N THR A 201 14.00 -9.99 17.82
CA THR A 201 13.02 -10.20 18.90
C THR A 201 13.71 -10.57 20.21
N LYS A 202 14.69 -11.50 20.19
CA LYS A 202 15.48 -11.89 21.38
C LYS A 202 16.30 -10.74 21.97
N ASN A 203 16.69 -9.76 21.15
CA ASN A 203 17.39 -8.55 21.57
C ASN A 203 16.43 -7.38 21.83
N SER A 204 15.14 -7.67 22.04
CA SER A 204 14.10 -6.70 22.43
C SER A 204 13.86 -5.57 21.41
N PHE A 205 14.20 -5.79 20.13
CA PHE A 205 13.79 -4.86 19.09
C PHE A 205 12.31 -5.07 18.77
N LYS A 206 11.50 -4.00 18.91
CA LYS A 206 10.11 -3.99 18.47
C LYS A 206 10.06 -3.78 16.95
N ILE A 207 9.81 -4.86 16.20
CA ILE A 207 9.68 -4.83 14.75
C ILE A 207 8.19 -4.81 14.38
N THR A 208 7.71 -3.69 13.86
CA THR A 208 6.31 -3.52 13.41
C THR A 208 6.18 -3.37 11.89
N TYR A 209 7.31 -3.29 11.17
CA TYR A 209 7.35 -3.04 9.74
C TYR A 209 8.20 -4.13 9.05
N LEU A 210 7.61 -4.82 8.08
CA LEU A 210 8.32 -5.73 7.19
C LEU A 210 8.24 -5.23 5.74
N ALA A 211 9.36 -5.22 5.04
CA ALA A 211 9.39 -5.01 3.59
C ALA A 211 9.55 -6.36 2.87
N ALA A 212 8.49 -6.84 2.23
CA ALA A 212 8.56 -8.00 1.35
C ALA A 212 9.13 -7.58 -0.01
N VAL A 213 10.28 -8.14 -0.35
CA VAL A 213 11.03 -7.83 -1.59
C VAL A 213 11.37 -9.12 -2.32
N ASN A 214 11.60 -9.06 -3.63
CA ASN A 214 12.11 -10.21 -4.39
C ASN A 214 13.48 -9.87 -4.98
N PRO A 215 14.59 -10.41 -4.44
CA PRO A 215 15.94 -10.03 -4.88
C PRO A 215 16.29 -10.47 -6.31
N VAL A 216 15.48 -11.33 -6.92
CA VAL A 216 15.59 -11.69 -8.35
C VAL A 216 15.43 -10.46 -9.25
N ASP A 217 14.75 -9.42 -8.75
CA ASP A 217 14.57 -8.13 -9.43
C ASP A 217 15.88 -7.39 -9.73
N ARG A 218 16.99 -7.78 -9.10
CA ARG A 218 18.31 -7.25 -9.45
C ARG A 218 18.65 -7.49 -10.92
N ASN A 219 18.14 -8.58 -11.49
CA ASN A 219 18.46 -9.07 -12.84
C ASN A 219 17.24 -9.21 -13.76
N ALA A 220 16.04 -9.42 -13.21
CA ALA A 220 14.85 -9.78 -13.97
C ALA A 220 13.70 -8.78 -13.75
N PHE A 221 12.57 -9.06 -14.39
CA PHE A 221 11.31 -8.29 -14.36
C PHE A 221 11.37 -6.97 -15.14
N THR A 222 10.20 -6.37 -15.34
CA THR A 222 10.04 -5.15 -16.15
C THR A 222 10.75 -3.96 -15.51
N THR A 223 10.62 -3.80 -14.19
CA THR A 223 11.37 -2.78 -13.44
C THR A 223 12.33 -3.44 -12.45
N ARG A 224 13.62 -3.27 -12.71
CA ARG A 224 14.69 -3.90 -11.93
C ARG A 224 15.05 -3.11 -10.67
N LYS A 225 15.61 -3.82 -9.69
CA LYS A 225 16.27 -3.29 -8.48
C LYS A 225 15.36 -2.49 -7.53
N LEU A 226 14.05 -2.69 -7.59
CA LEU A 226 13.10 -2.07 -6.67
C LEU A 226 13.28 -2.56 -5.23
N SER A 227 13.85 -3.75 -5.01
CA SER A 227 14.19 -4.30 -3.69
C SER A 227 15.04 -3.35 -2.83
N LEU A 228 15.85 -2.47 -3.45
CA LEU A 228 16.58 -1.40 -2.76
C LEU A 228 15.67 -0.42 -2.01
N ILE A 229 14.46 -0.17 -2.53
CA ILE A 229 13.44 0.67 -1.91
C ILE A 229 12.94 0.03 -0.63
N GLY A 230 12.69 -1.29 -0.67
CA GLY A 230 12.26 -2.05 0.51
C GLY A 230 13.30 -2.00 1.63
N ALA A 231 14.58 -2.16 1.30
CA ALA A 231 15.67 -2.03 2.26
C ALA A 231 15.75 -0.63 2.88
N GLN A 232 15.61 0.42 2.07
CA GLN A 232 15.63 1.80 2.54
C GLN A 232 14.44 2.13 3.45
N LEU A 233 13.23 1.75 3.04
CA LEU A 233 12.02 1.97 3.85
C LEU A 233 12.07 1.16 5.14
N ALA A 234 12.47 -0.12 5.10
CA ALA A 234 12.62 -0.93 6.30
C ALA A 234 13.60 -0.29 7.29
N ALA A 235 14.80 0.12 6.83
CA ALA A 235 15.77 0.82 7.66
C ALA A 235 15.20 2.10 8.31
N GLY A 236 14.60 2.97 7.49
CA GLY A 236 14.02 4.23 7.95
C GLY A 236 12.82 4.06 8.90
N ARG A 237 12.07 2.97 8.78
CA ARG A 237 10.96 2.60 9.67
C ARG A 237 11.37 1.72 10.85
N ARG A 238 12.68 1.46 11.03
CA ARG A 238 13.22 0.53 12.04
C ARG A 238 12.60 -0.88 11.93
N GLY A 239 12.24 -1.26 10.71
CA GLY A 239 11.74 -2.57 10.33
C GLY A 239 12.84 -3.48 9.79
N LEU A 240 12.42 -4.59 9.18
CA LEU A 240 13.31 -5.58 8.58
C LEU A 240 12.87 -5.93 7.15
N VAL A 241 13.83 -6.35 6.34
CA VAL A 241 13.59 -6.86 4.98
C VAL A 241 13.29 -8.35 5.03
N VAL A 242 12.31 -8.77 4.23
CA VAL A 242 11.89 -10.16 4.02
C VAL A 242 12.02 -10.50 2.54
N PRO A 243 13.13 -11.14 2.12
CA PRO A 243 13.27 -11.62 0.76
C PRO A 243 12.34 -12.80 0.46
N LEU A 244 11.55 -12.68 -0.61
CA LEU A 244 10.70 -13.72 -1.21
C LEU A 244 11.27 -14.06 -2.60
N LYS A 245 12.28 -14.93 -2.61
CA LYS A 245 13.06 -15.24 -3.82
C LYS A 245 12.30 -16.19 -4.75
N PHE A 246 11.60 -15.64 -5.74
CA PHE A 246 10.86 -16.41 -6.75
C PHE A 246 11.15 -15.89 -8.16
N HIS A 247 11.29 -16.80 -9.12
CA HIS A 247 11.17 -16.45 -10.54
C HIS A 247 9.69 -16.43 -10.91
N VAL A 248 9.06 -15.29 -10.69
CA VAL A 248 7.61 -15.13 -10.84
C VAL A 248 7.21 -15.35 -12.30
N GLU A 249 6.14 -16.12 -12.48
CA GLU A 249 5.41 -16.30 -13.72
C GLU A 249 4.07 -15.59 -13.55
N TRP A 250 4.03 -14.28 -13.81
CA TRP A 250 2.82 -13.46 -13.64
C TRP A 250 1.93 -13.55 -14.89
N LYS A 251 0.68 -13.99 -14.70
CA LYS A 251 -0.33 -14.13 -15.77
C LYS A 251 0.24 -14.68 -17.08
N LYS A 252 0.97 -15.79 -17.00
CA LYS A 252 1.55 -16.45 -18.17
C LYS A 252 0.40 -16.88 -19.12
N PRO A 253 0.35 -16.37 -20.36
CA PRO A 253 -0.77 -16.60 -21.28
C PRO A 253 -0.67 -17.97 -21.97
N PHE A 254 -1.84 -18.53 -22.33
CA PHE A 254 -1.97 -19.76 -23.12
C PHE A 254 -2.95 -19.57 -24.26
N ALA A 255 -2.49 -19.81 -25.50
CA ALA A 255 -3.26 -19.57 -26.71
C ALA A 255 -4.57 -20.37 -26.72
N THR A 256 -5.63 -19.72 -27.20
CA THR A 256 -6.97 -20.28 -27.35
C THR A 256 -7.41 -20.23 -28.81
N ALA A 257 -8.18 -21.23 -29.24
CA ALA A 257 -8.85 -21.27 -30.54
C ALA A 257 -10.30 -21.75 -30.36
N ILE A 258 -11.20 -21.42 -31.28
CA ILE A 258 -12.58 -21.92 -31.25
C ILE A 258 -12.57 -23.44 -31.29
N HIS A 259 -13.29 -24.06 -30.36
CA HIS A 259 -13.46 -25.50 -30.31
C HIS A 259 -14.58 -25.92 -31.28
N THR A 260 -14.26 -26.77 -32.25
CA THR A 260 -15.20 -27.19 -33.32
C THR A 260 -15.81 -28.58 -33.10
N GLY A 261 -15.37 -29.31 -32.08
CA GLY A 261 -15.85 -30.66 -31.75
C GLY A 261 -17.03 -30.67 -30.78
N ASN A 262 -17.57 -31.88 -30.55
CA ASN A 262 -18.51 -32.09 -29.45
C ASN A 262 -17.78 -31.95 -28.11
N LEU A 263 -18.39 -31.23 -27.16
CA LEU A 263 -17.85 -31.13 -25.82
C LEU A 263 -17.83 -32.51 -25.13
N PRO A 264 -16.73 -32.89 -24.46
CA PRO A 264 -16.68 -34.12 -23.66
C PRO A 264 -17.78 -34.13 -22.58
N PRO A 265 -18.30 -35.30 -22.17
CA PRO A 265 -19.45 -35.39 -21.25
C PRO A 265 -19.30 -34.65 -19.91
N ASN A 266 -18.08 -34.51 -19.40
CA ASN A 266 -17.78 -33.86 -18.11
C ASN A 266 -17.39 -32.37 -18.24
N VAL A 267 -17.40 -31.83 -19.47
CA VAL A 267 -17.14 -30.41 -19.71
C VAL A 267 -18.47 -29.64 -19.64
N PRO A 268 -18.54 -28.53 -18.89
CA PRO A 268 -19.77 -27.75 -18.77
C PRO A 268 -20.28 -27.25 -20.12
N LYS A 269 -21.60 -27.18 -20.28
CA LYS A 269 -22.22 -26.53 -21.44
C LYS A 269 -21.78 -25.06 -21.52
N SER A 270 -21.68 -24.55 -22.75
CA SER A 270 -21.27 -23.19 -23.05
C SER A 270 -22.36 -22.49 -23.86
N SER A 271 -22.72 -21.26 -23.49
CA SER A 271 -23.64 -20.44 -24.31
C SER A 271 -22.87 -19.52 -25.27
N ALA A 272 -21.61 -19.20 -24.96
CA ALA A 272 -20.64 -18.67 -25.91
C ALA A 272 -19.91 -19.80 -26.66
N PRO A 273 -19.34 -19.55 -27.86
CA PRO A 273 -18.51 -20.53 -28.55
C PRO A 273 -17.37 -21.01 -27.66
N PRO A 274 -17.31 -22.32 -27.33
CA PRO A 274 -16.25 -22.85 -26.49
C PRO A 274 -14.89 -22.67 -27.16
N LYS A 275 -13.85 -22.47 -26.35
CA LYS A 275 -12.47 -22.34 -26.82
C LYS A 275 -11.64 -23.52 -26.31
N SER A 276 -10.60 -23.91 -27.03
CA SER A 276 -9.66 -24.94 -26.61
C SER A 276 -8.22 -24.54 -26.89
N GLY A 277 -7.29 -25.15 -26.16
CA GLY A 277 -5.86 -24.91 -26.30
C GLY A 277 -5.05 -25.96 -25.55
N THR A 278 -3.76 -25.70 -25.36
CA THR A 278 -2.87 -26.57 -24.58
C THR A 278 -2.00 -25.74 -23.64
N ILE A 279 -1.98 -26.12 -22.36
CA ILE A 279 -1.05 -25.57 -21.38
C ILE A 279 0.26 -26.37 -21.47
N GLU A 280 1.34 -25.71 -21.82
CA GLU A 280 2.66 -26.32 -21.96
C GLU A 280 3.66 -25.79 -20.92
N PHE A 281 4.20 -26.70 -20.11
CA PHE A 281 5.28 -26.44 -19.16
C PHE A 281 6.36 -27.51 -19.29
N GLY A 282 7.43 -27.20 -20.03
CA GLY A 282 8.50 -28.16 -20.30
C GLY A 282 7.94 -29.40 -21.03
N LYS A 283 7.96 -30.57 -20.36
CA LYS A 283 7.42 -31.82 -20.91
C LYS A 283 5.92 -32.03 -20.65
N VAL A 284 5.31 -31.23 -19.77
CA VAL A 284 3.87 -31.31 -19.48
C VAL A 284 3.11 -30.62 -20.61
N LYS A 285 2.20 -31.37 -21.23
CA LYS A 285 1.20 -30.87 -22.18
C LYS A 285 -0.18 -31.21 -21.64
N ALA A 286 -0.94 -30.20 -21.27
CA ALA A 286 -2.28 -30.36 -20.71
C ALA A 286 -3.31 -29.67 -21.61
N PRO A 287 -4.04 -30.42 -22.46
CA PRO A 287 -5.14 -29.86 -23.23
C PRO A 287 -6.19 -29.25 -22.31
N PHE A 288 -6.84 -28.18 -22.77
CA PHE A 288 -7.93 -27.55 -22.03
C PHE A 288 -9.08 -27.13 -22.94
N ILE A 289 -10.25 -27.01 -22.34
CA ILE A 289 -11.45 -26.42 -22.93
C ILE A 289 -11.95 -25.34 -21.97
N LEU A 290 -12.17 -24.13 -22.50
CA LEU A 290 -12.77 -23.00 -21.82
C LEU A 290 -14.21 -22.84 -22.31
N THR A 291 -15.15 -22.86 -21.37
CA THR A 291 -16.57 -22.62 -21.61
C THR A 291 -17.06 -21.43 -20.80
N GLY A 292 -18.20 -20.87 -21.15
CA GLY A 292 -18.79 -19.75 -20.43
C GLY A 292 -20.00 -19.15 -21.14
N ASP A 293 -20.40 -17.99 -20.65
CA ASP A 293 -21.49 -17.21 -21.20
C ASP A 293 -20.99 -16.08 -22.11
N LYS A 294 -21.93 -15.38 -22.76
CA LYS A 294 -21.61 -14.15 -23.49
C LYS A 294 -20.97 -13.12 -22.55
N ASP A 295 -20.17 -12.22 -23.13
CA ASP A 295 -19.48 -11.14 -22.40
C ASP A 295 -18.53 -11.61 -21.28
N GLU A 296 -18.03 -12.85 -21.38
CA GLU A 296 -17.03 -13.44 -20.47
C GLU A 296 -17.52 -13.70 -19.04
N HIS A 297 -18.82 -13.95 -18.88
CA HIS A 297 -19.39 -14.37 -17.59
C HIS A 297 -19.32 -15.89 -17.40
N ASN A 298 -19.28 -16.36 -16.14
CA ASN A 298 -19.29 -17.79 -15.79
C ASN A 298 -18.20 -18.62 -16.49
N LEU A 299 -17.01 -18.03 -16.73
CA LEU A 299 -15.91 -18.73 -17.38
C LEU A 299 -15.46 -19.95 -16.57
N LYS A 300 -15.34 -21.09 -17.25
CA LYS A 300 -14.99 -22.40 -16.69
C LYS A 300 -13.91 -23.08 -17.51
N LEU A 301 -12.79 -23.38 -16.88
CA LEU A 301 -11.64 -24.03 -17.48
C LEU A 301 -11.61 -25.52 -17.11
N SER A 302 -11.89 -26.39 -18.07
CA SER A 302 -11.69 -27.83 -17.93
C SER A 302 -10.31 -28.21 -18.47
N VAL A 303 -9.47 -28.84 -17.65
CA VAL A 303 -8.10 -29.23 -18.02
C VAL A 303 -7.93 -30.75 -17.96
N ASP A 304 -7.39 -31.34 -19.02
CA ASP A 304 -6.89 -32.70 -19.04
C ASP A 304 -5.40 -32.70 -18.69
N LYS A 305 -5.10 -32.98 -17.43
CA LYS A 305 -3.73 -32.88 -16.88
C LYS A 305 -2.79 -33.95 -17.44
N THR A 306 -3.33 -35.04 -17.96
CA THR A 306 -2.56 -36.23 -18.39
C THR A 306 -2.60 -36.45 -19.90
N ASN A 307 -3.31 -35.60 -20.64
CA ASN A 307 -3.58 -35.79 -22.07
C ASN A 307 -4.20 -37.18 -22.36
N SER A 308 -5.11 -37.62 -21.50
CA SER A 308 -5.79 -38.93 -21.57
C SER A 308 -7.19 -38.86 -22.18
N GLY A 309 -7.68 -37.66 -22.50
CA GLY A 309 -9.07 -37.36 -22.84
C GLY A 309 -9.97 -37.14 -21.62
N GLN A 310 -9.46 -37.28 -20.39
CA GLN A 310 -10.24 -37.13 -19.16
C GLN A 310 -10.02 -35.76 -18.53
N PHE A 311 -11.07 -34.92 -18.57
CA PHE A 311 -11.03 -33.58 -18.01
C PHE A 311 -11.37 -33.58 -16.51
N ALA A 312 -10.56 -32.85 -15.74
CA ALA A 312 -10.84 -32.59 -14.33
C ALA A 312 -12.07 -31.69 -14.15
N PRO A 313 -12.64 -31.60 -12.92
CA PRO A 313 -13.68 -30.63 -12.62
C PRO A 313 -13.28 -29.21 -13.06
N PRO A 314 -14.23 -28.43 -13.62
CA PRO A 314 -13.92 -27.12 -14.17
C PRO A 314 -13.44 -26.17 -13.08
N LEU A 315 -12.41 -25.40 -13.42
CA LEU A 315 -11.83 -24.35 -12.58
C LEU A 315 -12.39 -22.99 -12.97
N VAL A 316 -12.53 -22.08 -12.02
CA VAL A 316 -12.83 -20.66 -12.28
C VAL A 316 -11.64 -19.78 -11.92
N SER A 317 -11.68 -18.49 -12.25
CA SER A 317 -10.68 -17.52 -11.79
C SER A 317 -10.50 -17.59 -10.27
N GLY A 318 -9.24 -17.58 -9.81
CA GLY A 318 -8.85 -17.72 -8.41
C GLY A 318 -8.76 -19.16 -7.90
N ASP A 319 -9.28 -20.16 -8.63
CA ASP A 319 -8.99 -21.55 -8.29
C ASP A 319 -7.52 -21.90 -8.61
N GLN A 320 -7.05 -23.02 -8.08
CA GLN A 320 -5.67 -23.47 -8.22
C GLN A 320 -5.54 -24.74 -9.04
N ILE A 321 -4.45 -24.84 -9.80
CA ILE A 321 -4.09 -26.04 -10.54
C ILE A 321 -2.61 -26.38 -10.35
N THR A 322 -2.33 -27.63 -9.96
CA THR A 322 -0.95 -28.14 -9.91
C THR A 322 -0.56 -28.76 -11.24
N LEU A 323 0.49 -28.23 -11.86
CA LEU A 323 1.11 -28.70 -13.10
C LEU A 323 2.63 -28.64 -12.95
N ASN A 324 3.35 -29.68 -13.40
CA ASN A 324 4.82 -29.72 -13.32
C ASN A 324 5.36 -29.38 -11.91
N GLN A 325 4.78 -29.97 -10.86
CA GLN A 325 5.14 -29.75 -9.43
C GLN A 325 4.94 -28.31 -8.89
N LYS A 326 4.40 -27.39 -9.69
CA LYS A 326 4.02 -26.04 -9.27
C LYS A 326 2.52 -25.91 -9.20
N THR A 327 2.01 -25.25 -8.16
CA THR A 327 0.59 -24.89 -8.04
C THR A 327 0.41 -23.46 -8.52
N TYR A 328 -0.42 -23.27 -9.53
CA TYR A 328 -0.71 -21.99 -10.16
C TYR A 328 -2.10 -21.51 -9.77
N ALA A 329 -2.27 -20.19 -9.66
CA ALA A 329 -3.58 -19.57 -9.62
C ALA A 329 -4.09 -19.37 -11.06
N VAL A 330 -5.36 -19.72 -11.29
CA VAL A 330 -6.04 -19.61 -12.58
C VAL A 330 -6.62 -18.22 -12.73
N SER A 331 -6.39 -17.57 -13.88
CA SER A 331 -6.98 -16.29 -14.27
C SER A 331 -7.62 -16.45 -15.63
N LEU A 332 -8.92 -16.15 -15.74
CA LEU A 332 -9.70 -16.33 -16.96
C LEU A 332 -10.26 -14.99 -17.50
N GLY A 333 -10.41 -14.90 -18.82
CA GLY A 333 -11.03 -13.80 -19.56
C GLY A 333 -10.04 -12.85 -20.23
N THR A 334 -10.48 -12.13 -21.27
CA THR A 334 -9.64 -11.19 -22.03
C THR A 334 -9.51 -9.82 -21.36
N ARG A 335 -10.28 -9.57 -20.29
CA ARG A 335 -10.10 -8.39 -19.45
C ARG A 335 -8.75 -8.32 -18.74
N THR A 336 -7.86 -9.28 -18.90
CA THR A 336 -6.48 -9.19 -18.42
C THR A 336 -5.50 -8.72 -19.49
N ARG A 337 -5.88 -8.62 -20.78
CA ARG A 337 -5.08 -8.13 -21.95
C ARG A 337 -3.61 -8.59 -22.09
N PHE A 338 -3.10 -9.46 -21.23
CA PHE A 338 -1.76 -10.04 -21.36
C PHE A 338 -1.76 -11.12 -22.43
N GLY A 339 -1.05 -10.88 -23.53
CA GLY A 339 -0.88 -11.86 -24.61
C GLY A 339 -2.14 -12.17 -25.41
N ASP A 340 -3.22 -11.38 -25.30
CA ASP A 340 -4.49 -11.56 -26.01
C ASP A 340 -5.11 -12.97 -25.91
N THR A 341 -4.94 -13.63 -24.76
CA THR A 341 -5.53 -14.95 -24.48
C THR A 341 -6.59 -14.88 -23.38
N ASP A 342 -7.43 -15.92 -23.28
CA ASP A 342 -8.43 -16.03 -22.21
C ASP A 342 -7.96 -16.81 -20.97
N VAL A 343 -6.83 -17.52 -21.07
CA VAL A 343 -6.34 -18.42 -20.02
C VAL A 343 -4.95 -18.01 -19.61
N HIS A 344 -4.81 -17.66 -18.33
CA HIS A 344 -3.53 -17.29 -17.73
C HIS A 344 -3.29 -18.07 -16.45
N LEU A 345 -2.03 -18.39 -16.19
CA LEU A 345 -1.61 -19.00 -14.93
C LEU A 345 -0.58 -18.13 -14.22
N THR A 346 -0.72 -18.02 -12.90
CA THR A 346 0.20 -17.24 -12.06
C THR A 346 0.91 -18.13 -11.05
N TRP A 347 2.24 -17.99 -10.96
CA TRP A 347 3.07 -18.60 -9.92
C TRP A 347 4.13 -17.62 -9.39
N PRO A 348 4.40 -17.58 -8.07
CA PRO A 348 3.72 -18.30 -6.99
C PRO A 348 2.31 -17.76 -6.72
N THR A 349 1.47 -18.55 -6.05
CA THR A 349 0.15 -18.10 -5.60
C THR A 349 0.25 -17.23 -4.34
N ALA A 350 -0.78 -16.44 -4.05
CA ALA A 350 -0.85 -15.62 -2.84
C ALA A 350 -0.85 -16.49 -1.56
N GLU A 351 -1.43 -17.69 -1.59
CA GLU A 351 -1.43 -18.64 -0.48
C GLU A 351 -0.03 -19.16 -0.17
N LEU A 352 0.77 -19.46 -1.21
CA LEU A 352 2.16 -19.84 -1.03
C LEU A 352 2.97 -18.68 -0.43
N LEU A 353 2.79 -17.47 -0.95
CA LEU A 353 3.47 -16.27 -0.42
C LEU A 353 3.06 -15.97 1.02
N ASN A 354 1.77 -16.03 1.35
CA ASN A 354 1.26 -15.88 2.72
C ASN A 354 1.78 -16.94 3.67
N THR A 355 1.93 -18.19 3.20
CA THR A 355 2.53 -19.26 4.00
C THR A 355 4.00 -18.98 4.31
N GLN A 356 4.76 -18.41 3.37
CA GLN A 356 6.13 -17.98 3.63
C GLN A 356 6.17 -16.80 4.60
N LEU A 357 5.29 -15.81 4.40
CA LEU A 357 5.21 -14.63 5.27
C LEU A 357 4.83 -15.00 6.72
N ALA A 358 3.92 -15.95 6.89
CA ALA A 358 3.46 -16.42 8.20
C ALA A 358 4.60 -16.93 9.09
N LYS A 359 5.66 -17.51 8.51
CA LYS A 359 6.85 -17.94 9.27
C LYS A 359 7.51 -16.77 10.00
N TYR A 360 7.58 -15.62 9.35
CA TYR A 360 8.14 -14.41 9.94
C TYR A 360 7.20 -13.81 10.99
N TYR A 361 5.89 -13.87 10.78
CA TYR A 361 4.90 -13.43 11.76
C TYR A 361 4.98 -14.26 13.04
N SER A 362 5.12 -15.59 12.90
CA SER A 362 5.36 -16.47 14.04
C SER A 362 6.66 -16.14 14.78
N ALA A 363 7.75 -15.81 14.06
CA ALA A 363 9.02 -15.40 14.67
C ALA A 363 8.95 -14.03 15.37
N LEU A 364 8.05 -13.15 14.95
CA LEU A 364 7.72 -11.89 15.64
C LEU A 364 6.78 -12.11 16.85
N GLY A 365 6.13 -13.27 16.95
CA GLY A 365 5.06 -13.56 17.89
C GLY A 365 3.71 -12.92 17.50
N SER A 366 3.66 -12.15 16.42
CA SER A 366 2.43 -11.56 15.87
C SER A 366 2.67 -11.10 14.42
N PRO A 367 1.62 -10.95 13.59
CA PRO A 367 1.70 -10.23 12.33
C PRO A 367 2.21 -8.79 12.56
N PRO A 368 3.02 -8.25 11.63
CA PRO A 368 3.50 -6.87 11.75
C PRO A 368 2.33 -5.89 11.61
N GLU A 369 2.52 -4.68 12.14
CA GLU A 369 1.57 -3.59 11.92
C GLU A 369 1.51 -3.20 10.44
N HIS A 370 2.65 -3.28 9.76
CA HIS A 370 2.83 -2.88 8.37
C HIS A 370 3.57 -3.93 7.55
N LEU A 371 3.02 -4.23 6.37
CA LEU A 371 3.68 -5.00 5.34
C LEU A 371 3.78 -4.15 4.08
N CYS A 372 5.01 -3.82 3.70
CA CYS A 372 5.30 -3.13 2.45
C CYS A 372 5.70 -4.15 1.39
N ILE A 373 4.88 -4.32 0.36
CA ILE A 373 5.19 -5.17 -0.80
C ILE A 373 5.91 -4.30 -1.83
N VAL A 374 7.06 -4.73 -2.32
CA VAL A 374 7.88 -3.91 -3.23
C VAL A 374 8.01 -4.59 -4.59
N GLY A 375 7.55 -3.88 -5.62
CA GLY A 375 7.56 -4.33 -7.01
C GLY A 375 6.16 -4.44 -7.63
N PHE A 376 6.16 -4.51 -8.95
CA PHE A 376 4.96 -4.83 -9.74
C PHE A 376 4.54 -6.30 -9.52
N PRO A 377 3.36 -6.71 -10.01
CA PRO A 377 2.89 -8.10 -9.87
C PRO A 377 3.81 -9.15 -10.51
N ASP A 378 4.62 -8.76 -11.50
CA ASP A 378 5.68 -9.60 -12.07
C ASP A 378 6.85 -9.84 -11.09
N THR A 379 6.95 -9.09 -10.00
CA THR A 379 7.98 -9.21 -8.97
C THR A 379 7.46 -9.91 -7.72
N ILE A 380 6.27 -9.49 -7.25
CA ILE A 380 5.48 -10.15 -6.20
C ILE A 380 4.02 -10.10 -6.64
N PRO A 381 3.43 -11.24 -7.07
CA PRO A 381 2.07 -11.31 -7.60
C PRO A 381 1.01 -10.65 -6.74
N HIS A 382 0.00 -10.04 -7.38
CA HIS A 382 -1.29 -9.88 -6.73
C HIS A 382 -1.91 -11.26 -6.52
N ALA A 383 -2.76 -11.40 -5.51
CA ALA A 383 -3.67 -12.52 -5.45
C ALA A 383 -4.64 -12.45 -6.64
N ILE A 384 -4.86 -13.59 -7.29
CA ILE A 384 -5.95 -13.76 -8.24
C ILE A 384 -7.13 -14.29 -7.44
N ILE A 385 -8.16 -13.47 -7.30
CA ILE A 385 -9.44 -13.86 -6.71
C ILE A 385 -10.43 -13.94 -7.86
N GLY A 386 -11.34 -14.90 -7.82
CA GLY A 386 -12.49 -14.90 -8.70
C GLY A 386 -13.67 -15.61 -8.06
N ARG A 387 -14.87 -15.27 -8.55
CA ARG A 387 -16.21 -15.84 -8.28
C ARG A 387 -17.30 -14.76 -8.40
N GLY A 388 -17.39 -14.04 -9.53
CA GLY A 388 -18.43 -13.04 -9.79
C GLY A 388 -18.10 -11.58 -9.41
N GLY A 389 -19.10 -10.70 -9.51
CA GLY A 389 -18.96 -9.24 -9.43
C GLY A 389 -19.10 -8.58 -10.81
N ILE A 390 -18.51 -7.39 -11.00
CA ILE A 390 -18.52 -6.70 -12.31
C ILE A 390 -17.64 -7.45 -13.33
N VAL A 391 -16.53 -8.02 -12.85
CA VAL A 391 -15.64 -8.87 -13.62
C VAL A 391 -15.29 -10.12 -12.82
N GLU A 392 -15.15 -11.25 -13.51
CA GLU A 392 -14.89 -12.55 -12.87
C GLU A 392 -13.52 -12.61 -12.17
N GLU A 393 -12.51 -11.95 -12.72
CA GLU A 393 -11.15 -11.97 -12.19
C GLU A 393 -10.76 -10.65 -11.51
N GLN A 394 -10.31 -10.78 -10.26
CA GLN A 394 -10.03 -9.70 -9.34
C GLN A 394 -8.58 -9.84 -8.85
N ALA A 395 -7.70 -8.95 -9.32
CA ALA A 395 -6.36 -8.82 -8.78
C ALA A 395 -6.43 -8.09 -7.42
N SER A 396 -5.80 -8.63 -6.37
CA SER A 396 -5.95 -8.12 -5.01
C SER A 396 -4.68 -8.23 -4.16
N ASP A 397 -4.49 -7.28 -3.24
CA ASP A 397 -3.53 -7.41 -2.13
C ASP A 397 -4.22 -7.72 -0.78
N LEU A 398 -5.56 -7.82 -0.74
CA LEU A 398 -6.34 -8.14 0.48
C LEU A 398 -5.85 -9.42 1.18
N PRO A 399 -5.54 -10.53 0.46
CA PRO A 399 -5.04 -11.73 1.13
C PRO A 399 -3.75 -11.51 1.92
N TYR A 400 -2.89 -10.55 1.54
CA TYR A 400 -1.69 -10.23 2.30
C TYR A 400 -1.97 -9.45 3.59
N ALA A 401 -3.15 -8.84 3.71
CA ALA A 401 -3.59 -8.12 4.90
C ALA A 401 -4.23 -9.05 5.95
N ILE A 402 -4.62 -10.26 5.56
CA ILE A 402 -5.30 -11.26 6.37
C ILE A 402 -4.35 -12.45 6.63
N PRO A 403 -3.68 -12.51 7.79
CA PRO A 403 -2.86 -13.66 8.16
C PRO A 403 -3.68 -14.96 8.18
N PRO A 404 -3.05 -16.12 7.96
CA PRO A 404 -3.73 -17.41 8.07
C PRO A 404 -4.50 -17.56 9.40
N GLY A 405 -5.76 -17.99 9.32
CA GLY A 405 -6.65 -18.16 10.48
C GLY A 405 -7.37 -16.88 10.94
N SER A 406 -7.12 -15.72 10.34
CA SER A 406 -7.87 -14.49 10.62
C SER A 406 -9.04 -14.31 9.65
N GLU A 407 -10.17 -13.79 10.13
CA GLU A 407 -11.31 -13.41 9.28
C GLU A 407 -11.27 -11.95 8.82
N PHE A 408 -10.50 -11.12 9.52
CA PHE A 408 -10.37 -9.68 9.29
C PHE A 408 -8.91 -9.33 9.03
N ALA A 409 -8.70 -8.25 8.28
CA ALA A 409 -7.37 -7.71 8.03
C ALA A 409 -6.72 -7.29 9.36
N GLN A 410 -5.53 -7.83 9.61
CA GLN A 410 -4.70 -7.55 10.80
C GLN A 410 -3.50 -6.67 10.45
N ILE A 411 -3.07 -6.67 9.19
CA ILE A 411 -1.85 -5.98 8.73
C ILE A 411 -2.25 -4.78 7.85
N GLY A 412 -1.61 -3.64 8.06
CA GLY A 412 -1.68 -2.52 7.13
C GLY A 412 -0.77 -2.76 5.92
N VAL A 413 -1.34 -3.19 4.80
CA VAL A 413 -0.59 -3.46 3.56
C VAL A 413 -0.46 -2.20 2.71
N GLY A 414 0.71 -2.02 2.08
CA GLY A 414 0.92 -1.04 1.03
C GLY A 414 1.90 -1.58 -0.01
N ARG A 415 1.68 -1.26 -1.28
CA ARG A 415 2.54 -1.68 -2.40
C ARG A 415 3.36 -0.51 -2.96
N ILE A 416 4.65 -0.71 -3.18
CA ILE A 416 5.50 0.25 -3.87
C ILE A 416 5.80 -0.25 -5.28
N ILE A 417 5.39 0.56 -6.26
CA ILE A 417 5.76 0.42 -7.67
C ILE A 417 6.44 1.71 -8.12
N ALA A 418 7.28 1.63 -9.15
CA ALA A 418 7.93 2.80 -9.72
C ALA A 418 8.31 2.52 -11.17
N GLU A 419 8.34 3.55 -12.01
CA GLU A 419 8.76 3.43 -13.41
C GLU A 419 10.25 3.06 -13.55
N SER A 420 11.05 3.34 -12.51
CA SER A 420 12.47 2.98 -12.45
C SER A 420 12.98 2.96 -11.02
N VAL A 421 14.15 2.35 -10.79
CA VAL A 421 14.82 2.37 -9.48
C VAL A 421 15.17 3.79 -9.01
N GLN A 422 15.52 4.70 -9.93
CA GLN A 422 15.85 6.09 -9.58
C GLN A 422 14.64 6.84 -9.02
N PHE A 423 13.45 6.64 -9.61
CA PHE A 423 12.22 7.25 -9.11
C PHE A 423 11.66 6.54 -7.89
N GLY A 424 11.82 5.23 -7.79
CA GLY A 424 11.40 4.47 -6.61
C GLY A 424 12.22 4.80 -5.36
N THR A 425 13.53 4.97 -5.51
CA THR A 425 14.40 5.42 -4.39
C THR A 425 14.17 6.89 -4.04
N LEU A 426 13.88 7.75 -5.03
CA LEU A 426 13.41 9.12 -4.78
C LEU A 426 12.10 9.14 -4.00
N TYR A 427 11.14 8.29 -4.38
CA TYR A 427 9.90 8.10 -3.64
C TYR A 427 10.17 7.69 -2.18
N ALA A 428 11.09 6.73 -1.95
CA ALA A 428 11.46 6.30 -0.60
C ALA A 428 12.06 7.45 0.23
N ALA A 429 12.93 8.26 -0.38
CA ALA A 429 13.45 9.48 0.26
C ALA A 429 12.31 10.44 0.62
N ARG A 430 11.35 10.66 -0.29
CA ARG A 430 10.18 11.53 -0.05
C ARG A 430 9.31 11.01 1.10
N ALA A 431 9.04 9.71 1.14
CA ALA A 431 8.26 9.05 2.19
C ALA A 431 8.91 9.17 3.58
N LEU A 432 10.23 8.94 3.66
CA LEU A 432 10.99 8.98 4.92
C LEU A 432 11.29 10.41 5.39
N THR A 433 11.27 11.39 4.48
CA THR A 433 11.49 12.82 4.79
C THR A 433 10.23 13.66 4.74
N TYR A 434 9.04 13.04 4.67
CA TYR A 434 7.74 13.71 4.51
C TYR A 434 7.57 14.91 5.44
N ASN A 435 7.86 14.74 6.73
CA ASN A 435 7.73 15.81 7.73
C ASN A 435 8.68 16.98 7.49
N GLN A 436 9.86 16.75 6.91
CA GLN A 436 10.84 17.77 6.57
C GLN A 436 10.52 18.50 5.25
N LEU A 437 9.63 17.93 4.42
CA LEU A 437 9.15 18.50 3.16
C LEU A 437 7.92 19.40 3.33
N LEU A 438 7.27 19.36 4.50
CA LEU A 438 6.10 20.18 4.81
C LEU A 438 6.41 21.65 4.59
N SER A 439 5.54 22.33 3.85
CA SER A 439 5.69 23.76 3.56
C SER A 439 4.33 24.46 3.68
N PRO A 440 4.27 25.71 4.19
CA PRO A 440 3.01 26.45 4.37
C PRO A 440 2.14 26.55 3.11
N ASN A 441 2.75 26.50 1.92
CA ASN A 441 2.05 26.61 0.65
C ASN A 441 1.21 25.37 0.26
N TRP A 442 1.39 24.22 0.92
CA TRP A 442 0.66 22.99 0.55
C TRP A 442 0.18 22.16 1.74
N LYS A 443 0.86 22.20 2.89
CA LYS A 443 0.62 21.26 4.02
C LYS A 443 -0.80 21.28 4.60
N ASN A 444 -1.55 22.37 4.41
CA ASN A 444 -2.91 22.58 4.90
C ASN A 444 -3.94 22.70 3.76
N GLN A 445 -3.57 22.30 2.54
CA GLN A 445 -4.44 22.35 1.37
C GLN A 445 -5.01 20.96 1.10
N ALA A 446 -6.33 20.89 0.91
CA ALA A 446 -7.02 19.71 0.41
C ALA A 446 -7.67 20.04 -0.93
N SER A 447 -7.80 19.05 -1.80
CA SER A 447 -8.53 19.18 -3.05
C SER A 447 -9.45 17.98 -3.27
N GLN A 448 -10.50 18.23 -4.04
CA GLN A 448 -11.38 17.22 -4.60
C GLN A 448 -11.42 17.39 -6.12
N ALA A 449 -11.76 16.36 -6.86
CA ALA A 449 -11.80 16.41 -8.32
C ALA A 449 -13.00 15.65 -8.89
N GLU A 450 -13.56 16.24 -9.94
CA GLU A 450 -14.61 15.69 -10.79
C GLU A 450 -15.88 15.38 -9.99
N TRP A 451 -16.33 14.12 -9.95
CA TRP A 451 -17.59 13.75 -9.33
C TRP A 451 -17.52 13.71 -7.80
N GLU A 452 -16.31 13.76 -7.22
CA GLU A 452 -16.17 13.83 -5.77
C GLU A 452 -16.21 15.28 -5.29
N ASN A 453 -17.21 15.60 -4.47
CA ASN A 453 -17.29 16.88 -3.76
C ASN A 453 -17.77 16.73 -2.30
N SER A 454 -17.97 15.50 -1.83
CA SER A 454 -18.65 15.20 -0.57
C SER A 454 -17.71 15.12 0.64
N LEU A 455 -16.41 14.90 0.44
CA LEU A 455 -15.45 14.67 1.53
C LEU A 455 -14.91 15.96 2.16
N GLY A 456 -15.15 17.11 1.54
CA GLY A 456 -14.69 18.43 1.99
C GLY A 456 -14.90 18.70 3.49
N PRO A 457 -16.12 18.47 4.06
CA PRO A 457 -16.35 18.68 5.49
C PRO A 457 -15.48 17.83 6.41
N LEU A 458 -15.06 16.63 6.00
CA LEU A 458 -14.15 15.80 6.79
C LEU A 458 -12.74 16.41 6.82
N PHE A 459 -12.27 16.95 5.69
CA PHE A 459 -10.98 17.64 5.60
C PHE A 459 -10.98 18.94 6.41
N GLU A 460 -12.04 19.74 6.29
CA GLU A 460 -12.19 20.99 7.06
C GLU A 460 -12.25 20.77 8.56
N ASN A 461 -12.79 19.62 9.00
CA ASN A 461 -12.87 19.25 10.40
C ASN A 461 -11.49 19.11 11.05
N VAL A 462 -10.45 18.74 10.30
CA VAL A 462 -9.07 18.67 10.80
C VAL A 462 -8.20 19.83 10.30
N GLY A 463 -8.84 20.92 9.87
CA GLY A 463 -8.17 22.20 9.62
C GLY A 463 -7.58 22.38 8.22
N PHE A 464 -7.90 21.51 7.25
CA PHE A 464 -7.61 21.82 5.85
C PHE A 464 -8.47 23.00 5.40
N ALA A 465 -7.88 23.92 4.62
CA ALA A 465 -8.56 25.11 4.15
C ALA A 465 -9.39 24.82 2.88
N ASN A 466 -10.62 25.36 2.83
CA ASN A 466 -11.57 25.39 1.70
C ASN A 466 -11.17 24.47 0.53
N PRO A 467 -11.50 23.16 0.61
CA PRO A 467 -11.03 22.18 -0.35
C PRO A 467 -11.35 22.63 -1.79
N HIS A 468 -10.31 22.85 -2.59
CA HIS A 468 -10.52 23.26 -3.98
C HIS A 468 -11.13 22.10 -4.76
N HIS A 469 -12.14 22.38 -5.57
CA HIS A 469 -12.77 21.38 -6.44
C HIS A 469 -12.41 21.69 -7.88
N LEU A 470 -11.75 20.74 -8.55
CA LEU A 470 -11.42 20.81 -9.97
C LEU A 470 -12.45 20.03 -10.77
N GLU A 471 -12.98 20.63 -11.82
CA GLU A 471 -13.83 19.98 -12.82
C GLU A 471 -13.08 19.81 -14.14
N ALA A 472 -13.56 18.89 -15.00
CA ALA A 472 -12.96 18.62 -16.32
C ALA A 472 -12.74 19.87 -17.18
N LYS A 473 -13.58 20.90 -17.01
CA LYS A 473 -13.48 22.17 -17.74
C LYS A 473 -12.23 22.98 -17.37
N ASP A 474 -11.71 22.79 -16.15
CA ASP A 474 -10.55 23.50 -15.61
C ASP A 474 -9.22 22.90 -16.09
N VAL A 475 -9.25 21.69 -16.69
CA VAL A 475 -8.09 21.06 -17.32
C VAL A 475 -7.82 21.75 -18.67
N PRO A 476 -6.60 22.27 -18.92
CA PRO A 476 -6.30 22.96 -20.17
C PRO A 476 -6.56 22.09 -21.40
N TRP A 477 -6.86 22.71 -22.54
CA TRP A 477 -6.89 22.00 -23.82
C TRP A 477 -5.46 21.77 -24.32
N GLN A 478 -5.17 20.56 -24.79
CA GLN A 478 -4.04 20.30 -25.67
C GLN A 478 -4.40 20.69 -27.10
N THR A 479 -5.57 20.23 -27.54
CA THR A 479 -6.20 20.62 -28.81
C THR A 479 -7.58 21.19 -28.48
N PRO A 480 -7.81 22.50 -28.66
CA PRO A 480 -9.09 23.11 -28.35
C PRO A 480 -10.17 22.66 -29.36
N PRO A 481 -11.46 22.76 -29.01
CA PRO A 481 -12.56 22.48 -29.93
C PRO A 481 -12.48 23.35 -31.19
N ALA A 482 -12.48 22.70 -32.36
CA ALA A 482 -12.53 23.32 -33.68
C ALA A 482 -13.35 22.44 -34.64
N GLU A 483 -13.89 23.03 -35.71
CA GLU A 483 -14.71 22.28 -36.68
C GLU A 483 -13.91 21.15 -37.33
N GLY A 484 -14.45 19.92 -37.28
CA GLY A 484 -13.79 18.73 -37.83
C GLY A 484 -12.59 18.21 -37.03
N VAL A 485 -12.30 18.76 -35.84
CA VAL A 485 -11.20 18.31 -34.97
C VAL A 485 -11.76 17.90 -33.62
N ASP A 486 -11.53 16.64 -33.25
CA ASP A 486 -11.88 16.14 -31.92
C ASP A 486 -11.03 16.86 -30.86
N PRO A 487 -11.66 17.53 -29.89
CA PRO A 487 -10.91 18.26 -28.87
C PRO A 487 -10.22 17.30 -27.90
N ILE A 488 -9.00 17.64 -27.49
CA ILE A 488 -8.17 16.81 -26.62
C ILE A 488 -7.76 17.65 -25.40
N ARG A 489 -8.10 17.17 -24.20
CA ARG A 489 -7.63 17.77 -22.95
C ARG A 489 -6.14 17.48 -22.74
N ALA A 490 -5.45 18.38 -22.07
CA ALA A 490 -4.08 18.16 -21.64
C ALA A 490 -3.99 16.93 -20.72
N PRO A 491 -2.84 16.24 -20.67
CA PRO A 491 -2.62 15.06 -19.81
C PRO A 491 -2.89 15.28 -18.30
N SER A 492 -2.89 16.53 -17.84
CA SER A 492 -3.20 16.87 -16.45
C SER A 492 -3.53 18.36 -16.30
N PHE A 493 -4.01 18.74 -15.13
CA PHE A 493 -4.06 20.14 -14.72
C PHE A 493 -2.68 20.83 -14.76
N ALA A 494 -2.68 22.15 -14.93
CA ALA A 494 -1.45 22.94 -15.01
C ALA A 494 -0.70 23.02 -13.66
N GLN A 495 0.62 23.24 -13.69
CA GLN A 495 1.47 23.36 -12.49
C GLN A 495 1.02 24.47 -11.51
N ALA A 496 0.32 25.49 -12.00
CA ALA A 496 -0.22 26.57 -11.18
C ALA A 496 -1.49 26.18 -10.39
N SER A 497 -2.16 25.08 -10.78
CA SER A 497 -3.39 24.59 -10.14
C SER A 497 -3.20 24.34 -8.64
N PRO A 498 -4.21 24.61 -7.79
CA PRO A 498 -4.20 24.22 -6.39
C PRO A 498 -3.98 22.72 -6.15
N LEU A 499 -4.40 21.84 -7.09
CA LEU A 499 -4.19 20.39 -6.98
C LEU A 499 -2.70 20.03 -6.90
N ALA A 500 -1.84 20.73 -7.64
CA ALA A 500 -0.39 20.52 -7.61
C ALA A 500 0.23 20.84 -6.22
N ARG A 501 -0.50 21.57 -5.37
CA ARG A 501 -0.07 22.04 -4.05
C ARG A 501 -1.01 21.57 -2.94
N SER A 502 -1.61 20.40 -3.09
CA SER A 502 -2.46 19.79 -2.07
C SER A 502 -1.72 18.72 -1.28
N ALA A 503 -2.03 18.59 0.01
CA ALA A 503 -1.59 17.47 0.85
C ALA A 503 -2.53 16.27 0.74
N VAL A 504 -3.79 16.54 0.38
CA VAL A 504 -4.88 15.58 0.27
C VAL A 504 -5.59 15.80 -1.06
N LEU A 505 -5.83 14.72 -1.80
CA LEU A 505 -6.61 14.74 -3.03
C LEU A 505 -7.59 13.57 -3.04
N ALA A 506 -8.89 13.86 -3.13
CA ALA A 506 -9.92 12.86 -3.40
C ALA A 506 -10.49 13.04 -4.81
N HIS A 507 -10.71 11.93 -5.53
CA HIS A 507 -11.10 11.96 -6.93
C HIS A 507 -12.19 10.91 -7.21
N SER A 508 -13.11 11.20 -8.11
CA SER A 508 -14.02 10.20 -8.69
C SER A 508 -14.43 10.61 -10.10
N GLU A 509 -14.18 9.76 -11.09
CA GLU A 509 -14.61 9.94 -12.48
C GLU A 509 -14.52 8.57 -13.19
N HIS A 510 -15.10 8.44 -14.38
CA HIS A 510 -14.72 7.37 -15.32
C HIS A 510 -13.20 7.36 -15.46
N SER A 511 -12.59 6.23 -15.16
CA SER A 511 -11.14 6.11 -15.07
C SER A 511 -10.67 4.77 -15.61
N TRP A 512 -9.36 4.68 -15.83
CA TRP A 512 -8.69 3.42 -16.11
C TRP A 512 -7.22 3.47 -15.68
N TRP A 513 -6.41 2.49 -16.06
CA TRP A 513 -5.01 2.36 -15.62
C TRP A 513 -4.11 3.45 -16.20
N ARG A 514 -4.53 4.05 -17.33
CA ARG A 514 -3.86 5.17 -17.99
C ARG A 514 -4.19 6.52 -17.37
N GLY A 515 -5.27 6.65 -16.62
CA GLY A 515 -5.71 7.96 -16.17
C GLY A 515 -6.84 7.93 -15.15
N MET A 516 -6.79 8.92 -14.27
CA MET A 516 -7.86 9.30 -13.34
C MET A 516 -8.78 10.27 -14.07
N GLY A 517 -9.59 9.74 -14.98
CA GLY A 517 -10.45 10.51 -15.86
C GLY A 517 -9.71 11.61 -16.62
N THR A 518 -10.28 12.80 -16.62
CA THR A 518 -9.71 14.00 -17.25
C THR A 518 -8.68 14.71 -16.35
N MET A 519 -8.62 14.37 -15.06
CA MET A 519 -7.78 15.04 -14.07
C MET A 519 -6.27 14.79 -14.30
N PHE A 520 -5.88 13.55 -14.56
CA PHE A 520 -4.47 13.15 -14.56
C PHE A 520 -4.23 11.82 -15.30
N THR A 521 -3.28 11.80 -16.24
CA THR A 521 -2.90 10.61 -17.02
C THR A 521 -1.45 10.18 -16.78
N TRP A 522 -1.08 8.99 -17.26
CA TRP A 522 0.25 8.39 -17.08
C TRP A 522 1.39 9.15 -17.78
N ASP A 523 1.08 10.01 -18.75
CA ASP A 523 2.01 10.92 -19.44
C ASP A 523 2.02 12.33 -18.83
N ALA A 524 1.35 12.54 -17.69
CA ALA A 524 1.40 13.80 -16.97
C ALA A 524 2.82 14.20 -16.56
N GLU A 525 2.99 15.52 -16.47
CA GLU A 525 4.26 16.18 -16.18
C GLU A 525 4.24 17.08 -14.95
N VAL A 526 3.05 17.35 -14.41
CA VAL A 526 2.86 18.22 -13.25
C VAL A 526 3.51 17.64 -12.00
N LEU A 527 4.38 18.41 -11.36
CA LEU A 527 4.99 18.02 -10.09
C LEU A 527 4.01 18.30 -8.96
N LEU A 528 3.79 17.29 -8.13
CA LEU A 528 2.87 17.35 -7.00
C LEU A 528 3.64 17.66 -5.72
N ALA A 529 3.00 18.41 -4.83
CA ALA A 529 3.37 18.34 -3.42
C ALA A 529 3.29 16.88 -2.92
N PRO A 530 4.02 16.51 -1.84
CA PRO A 530 3.87 15.21 -1.18
C PRO A 530 2.41 14.97 -0.72
N THR A 531 1.59 14.41 -1.61
CA THR A 531 0.14 14.30 -1.45
C THR A 531 -0.28 12.85 -1.23
N ILE A 532 -1.33 12.66 -0.43
CA ILE A 532 -2.09 11.41 -0.38
C ILE A 532 -3.25 11.53 -1.37
N VAL A 533 -3.36 10.55 -2.27
CA VAL A 533 -4.40 10.51 -3.30
C VAL A 533 -5.35 9.35 -3.02
N GLU A 534 -6.64 9.60 -3.13
CA GLU A 534 -7.70 8.59 -3.08
C GLU A 534 -8.58 8.72 -4.33
N SER A 535 -8.90 7.60 -4.96
CA SER A 535 -9.74 7.57 -6.14
C SER A 535 -10.89 6.55 -6.01
N GLY A 536 -12.10 7.02 -6.30
CA GLY A 536 -13.28 6.20 -6.56
C GLY A 536 -13.42 5.75 -8.02
N GLY A 537 -12.52 6.18 -8.91
CA GLY A 537 -12.56 5.83 -10.33
C GLY A 537 -12.22 4.38 -10.63
N CYS A 538 -12.82 3.85 -11.70
CA CYS A 538 -12.63 2.47 -12.16
C CYS A 538 -11.17 2.16 -12.56
N GLY A 539 -10.65 1.00 -12.18
CA GLY A 539 -9.46 0.37 -12.78
C GLY A 539 -8.16 1.20 -12.71
N VAL A 540 -8.09 2.23 -11.87
CA VAL A 540 -6.92 3.11 -11.73
C VAL A 540 -5.68 2.38 -11.22
N ALA A 541 -5.86 1.30 -10.46
CA ALA A 541 -4.80 0.44 -9.95
C ALA A 541 -4.67 -0.89 -10.73
N CYS A 542 -5.22 -0.96 -11.93
CA CYS A 542 -5.11 -2.14 -12.80
C CYS A 542 -3.68 -2.21 -13.38
N LEU A 543 -2.80 -2.95 -12.73
CA LEU A 543 -1.37 -3.07 -13.11
C LEU A 543 -1.09 -4.15 -14.15
N ASP A 544 -2.13 -4.77 -14.66
CA ASP A 544 -2.02 -5.98 -15.45
C ASP A 544 -2.65 -5.85 -16.83
N ARG A 545 -2.67 -4.63 -17.38
CA ARG A 545 -3.22 -4.33 -18.72
C ARG A 545 -2.16 -3.95 -19.73
N GLU A 546 -0.92 -3.74 -19.30
CA GLU A 546 0.14 -3.21 -20.13
C GLU A 546 1.46 -3.94 -19.83
N PRO A 547 2.13 -4.51 -20.86
CA PRO A 547 3.34 -5.32 -20.66
C PRO A 547 4.55 -4.57 -20.08
N ASP A 548 4.68 -3.27 -20.35
CA ASP A 548 5.76 -2.41 -19.84
C ASP A 548 5.43 -1.85 -18.44
N ASN A 549 4.36 -2.33 -17.79
CA ASN A 549 3.87 -1.89 -16.48
C ASN A 549 3.59 -0.37 -16.36
N ARG A 550 3.20 0.29 -17.46
CA ARG A 550 2.76 1.69 -17.40
C ARG A 550 1.51 1.83 -16.53
N SER A 551 1.57 2.76 -15.58
CA SER A 551 0.49 2.95 -14.61
C SER A 551 0.40 4.42 -14.18
N VAL A 552 -0.81 4.96 -14.16
CA VAL A 552 -1.10 6.29 -13.58
C VAL A 552 -0.64 6.37 -12.12
N VAL A 553 -0.68 5.27 -11.37
CA VAL A 553 -0.22 5.21 -9.98
C VAL A 553 1.30 5.35 -9.91
N ALA A 554 2.05 4.61 -10.72
CA ALA A 554 3.51 4.73 -10.77
C ALA A 554 3.95 6.16 -11.16
N ARG A 555 3.22 6.78 -12.10
CA ARG A 555 3.44 8.17 -12.51
C ARG A 555 3.16 9.17 -11.38
N LEU A 556 2.07 9.02 -10.63
CA LEU A 556 1.77 9.85 -9.45
C LEU A 556 2.88 9.76 -8.39
N LEU A 557 3.34 8.54 -8.07
CA LEU A 557 4.42 8.32 -7.10
C LEU A 557 5.73 8.95 -7.56
N ARG A 558 6.05 8.89 -8.86
CA ARG A 558 7.20 9.61 -9.43
C ARG A 558 7.06 11.12 -9.23
N LEU A 559 5.92 11.69 -9.62
CA LEU A 559 5.72 13.14 -9.71
C LEU A 559 5.50 13.85 -8.37
N GLY A 560 5.20 13.14 -7.29
CA GLY A 560 5.13 13.77 -5.96
C GLY A 560 4.30 13.03 -4.93
N ALA A 561 3.32 12.23 -5.36
CA ALA A 561 2.44 11.53 -4.44
C ALA A 561 3.24 10.61 -3.51
N VAL A 562 2.81 10.57 -2.25
CA VAL A 562 3.40 9.71 -1.21
C VAL A 562 2.51 8.51 -0.89
N ALA A 563 1.26 8.52 -1.34
CA ALA A 563 0.32 7.43 -1.21
C ALA A 563 -0.78 7.53 -2.26
N PHE A 564 -1.32 6.37 -2.66
CA PHE A 564 -2.49 6.28 -3.53
C PHE A 564 -3.41 5.14 -3.08
N SER A 565 -4.72 5.38 -3.00
CA SER A 565 -5.73 4.33 -2.76
C SER A 565 -6.77 4.32 -3.87
N GLY A 566 -7.08 3.14 -4.43
CA GLY A 566 -8.00 3.00 -5.56
C GLY A 566 -8.30 1.54 -5.92
N GLY A 567 -9.10 1.32 -6.96
CA GLY A 567 -9.52 -0.02 -7.40
C GLY A 567 -8.62 -0.63 -8.47
N SER A 568 -8.26 -1.90 -8.32
CA SER A 568 -7.53 -2.70 -9.32
C SER A 568 -8.40 -3.08 -10.51
N ARG A 569 -9.72 -2.98 -10.34
CA ARG A 569 -10.78 -3.17 -11.33
C ARG A 569 -11.79 -2.04 -11.21
N GLU A 570 -12.83 -2.12 -12.02
CA GLU A 570 -13.99 -1.25 -11.97
C GLU A 570 -14.50 -1.12 -10.52
N LEU A 571 -14.84 0.09 -10.10
CA LEU A 571 -15.44 0.33 -8.78
C LEU A 571 -16.89 0.74 -8.98
N SER A 572 -17.74 0.36 -8.04
CA SER A 572 -19.13 0.80 -7.98
C SER A 572 -19.41 1.61 -6.71
N ALA A 573 -20.65 2.08 -6.51
CA ALA A 573 -21.05 2.79 -5.29
C ALA A 573 -20.70 2.04 -4.01
N GLU A 574 -20.70 0.71 -4.06
CA GLU A 574 -20.38 -0.19 -2.95
C GLU A 574 -18.92 -0.02 -2.46
N ALA A 575 -18.07 0.73 -3.19
CA ALA A 575 -16.76 1.14 -2.72
C ALA A 575 -16.80 2.30 -1.70
N GLN A 576 -17.90 3.05 -1.62
CA GLN A 576 -18.02 4.26 -0.78
C GLN A 576 -17.68 4.03 0.71
N PRO A 577 -18.11 2.94 1.37
CA PRO A 577 -17.65 2.62 2.72
C PRO A 577 -16.13 2.57 2.87
N LEU A 578 -15.44 1.94 1.91
CA LEU A 578 -13.99 1.77 1.91
C LEU A 578 -13.30 3.14 1.78
N ARG A 579 -13.84 4.01 0.93
CA ARG A 579 -13.30 5.36 0.70
C ARG A 579 -13.43 6.23 1.96
N MET A 580 -14.61 6.23 2.57
CA MET A 580 -14.88 7.02 3.77
C MET A 580 -14.11 6.50 4.98
N GLU A 581 -14.02 5.19 5.17
CA GLU A 581 -13.28 4.61 6.30
C GLU A 581 -11.76 4.77 6.14
N PHE A 582 -11.25 4.76 4.90
CA PHE A 582 -9.87 5.17 4.63
C PHE A 582 -9.62 6.60 5.10
N TRP A 583 -10.46 7.55 4.70
CA TRP A 583 -10.31 8.95 5.14
C TRP A 583 -10.54 9.12 6.64
N ASN A 584 -11.50 8.44 7.26
CA ASN A 584 -11.67 8.46 8.72
C ASN A 584 -10.40 8.00 9.44
N GLY A 585 -9.74 6.94 8.95
CA GLY A 585 -8.47 6.48 9.48
C GLY A 585 -7.38 7.54 9.34
N VAL A 586 -7.14 8.03 8.12
CA VAL A 586 -6.09 9.05 7.84
C VAL A 586 -6.31 10.32 8.66
N LEU A 587 -7.54 10.85 8.70
CA LEU A 587 -7.90 12.08 9.40
C LEU A 587 -7.96 11.92 10.93
N SER A 588 -8.00 10.68 11.44
CA SER A 588 -7.77 10.38 12.87
C SER A 588 -6.28 10.25 13.23
N GLY A 589 -5.38 10.47 12.28
CA GLY A 589 -3.92 10.42 12.46
C GLY A 589 -3.33 9.03 12.34
N GLN A 590 -4.07 8.04 11.83
CA GLN A 590 -3.53 6.72 11.54
C GLN A 590 -2.51 6.78 10.39
N THR A 591 -1.66 5.75 10.27
CA THR A 591 -0.87 5.59 9.05
C THR A 591 -1.78 5.21 7.88
N ILE A 592 -1.32 5.40 6.64
CA ILE A 592 -2.10 5.00 5.45
C ILE A 592 -2.39 3.49 5.44
N GLY A 593 -1.49 2.65 5.94
CA GLY A 593 -1.69 1.21 6.06
C GLY A 593 -2.74 0.85 7.12
N GLN A 594 -2.72 1.53 8.27
CA GLN A 594 -3.76 1.37 9.31
C GLN A 594 -5.14 1.80 8.78
N ALA A 595 -5.19 2.93 8.08
CA ALA A 595 -6.41 3.46 7.47
C ALA A 595 -6.94 2.53 6.37
N HIS A 596 -6.06 1.96 5.54
CA HIS A 596 -6.44 0.96 4.54
C HIS A 596 -6.97 -0.32 5.20
N ARG A 597 -6.30 -0.84 6.24
CA ARG A 597 -6.80 -1.99 7.02
C ARG A 597 -8.19 -1.71 7.60
N ARG A 598 -8.41 -0.51 8.14
CA ARG A 598 -9.71 -0.05 8.64
C ARG A 598 -10.77 -0.07 7.54
N ALA A 599 -10.47 0.46 6.37
CA ALA A 599 -11.35 0.40 5.20
C ALA A 599 -11.70 -1.04 4.81
N LEU A 600 -10.69 -1.93 4.66
CA LEU A 600 -10.91 -3.34 4.34
C LEU A 600 -11.82 -4.03 5.37
N ASN A 601 -11.59 -3.76 6.66
CA ASN A 601 -12.41 -4.34 7.72
C ASN A 601 -13.86 -3.84 7.71
N ALA A 602 -14.11 -2.59 7.32
CA ALA A 602 -15.47 -2.09 7.12
C ALA A 602 -16.17 -2.80 5.94
N GLY A 603 -15.45 -3.06 4.84
CA GLY A 603 -15.95 -3.89 3.74
C GLY A 603 -16.28 -5.32 4.17
N LEU A 604 -15.36 -5.97 4.89
CA LEU A 604 -15.56 -7.32 5.44
C LEU A 604 -16.73 -7.40 6.44
N MET A 605 -16.94 -6.34 7.23
CA MET A 605 -18.12 -6.21 8.09
C MET A 605 -19.40 -6.19 7.27
N ILE A 606 -19.50 -5.32 6.26
CA ILE A 606 -20.71 -5.21 5.41
C ILE A 606 -21.02 -6.54 4.70
N ILE A 607 -20.00 -7.21 4.17
CA ILE A 607 -20.13 -8.52 3.51
C ILE A 607 -20.75 -9.54 4.47
N LYS A 608 -20.30 -9.56 5.73
CA LYS A 608 -20.84 -10.48 6.74
C LYS A 608 -22.24 -10.05 7.20
N ASP A 609 -22.48 -8.75 7.39
CA ASP A 609 -23.75 -8.17 7.80
C ASP A 609 -24.86 -8.47 6.79
N SER A 610 -24.57 -8.37 5.50
CA SER A 610 -25.49 -8.68 4.40
C SER A 610 -25.50 -10.15 3.97
N SER A 611 -24.62 -10.98 4.54
CA SER A 611 -24.44 -12.39 4.17
C SER A 611 -24.14 -12.56 2.67
N GLU A 612 -23.30 -11.67 2.15
CA GLU A 612 -23.03 -11.57 0.73
C GLU A 612 -22.19 -12.75 0.20
N GLY A 613 -22.71 -13.39 -0.85
CA GLY A 613 -22.04 -14.48 -1.54
C GLY A 613 -20.80 -14.03 -2.33
N PRO A 614 -20.12 -14.95 -3.01
CA PRO A 614 -18.90 -14.66 -3.77
C PRO A 614 -19.04 -13.57 -4.84
N GLY A 615 -20.21 -13.47 -5.48
CA GLY A 615 -20.46 -12.53 -6.59
C GLY A 615 -21.05 -11.19 -6.20
N GLY A 616 -21.14 -10.87 -4.90
CA GLY A 616 -21.74 -9.61 -4.48
C GLY A 616 -20.83 -8.38 -4.62
N ALA A 617 -21.45 -7.22 -4.75
CA ALA A 617 -20.79 -5.96 -5.08
C ALA A 617 -19.91 -5.38 -3.94
N TYR A 618 -20.26 -5.56 -2.66
CA TYR A 618 -19.38 -5.12 -1.56
C TYR A 618 -18.15 -6.01 -1.44
N ARG A 619 -18.33 -7.33 -1.61
CA ARG A 619 -17.22 -8.29 -1.69
C ARG A 619 -16.29 -7.96 -2.83
N TYR A 620 -16.83 -7.76 -4.02
CA TYR A 620 -16.06 -7.35 -5.18
C TYR A 620 -15.27 -6.06 -4.91
N SER A 621 -15.94 -4.99 -4.46
CA SER A 621 -15.30 -3.70 -4.18
C SER A 621 -14.21 -3.80 -3.11
N THR A 622 -14.43 -4.62 -2.07
CA THR A 622 -13.47 -4.87 -0.99
C THR A 622 -12.24 -5.62 -1.49
N ASN A 623 -12.44 -6.64 -2.33
CA ASN A 623 -11.35 -7.42 -2.90
C ASN A 623 -10.45 -6.58 -3.82
N VAL A 624 -11.04 -5.71 -4.65
CA VAL A 624 -10.27 -4.95 -5.65
C VAL A 624 -9.68 -3.65 -5.11
N ARG A 625 -9.94 -3.30 -3.84
CA ARG A 625 -9.37 -2.09 -3.23
C ARG A 625 -7.90 -2.30 -2.92
N MET A 626 -7.05 -1.38 -3.40
CA MET A 626 -5.60 -1.41 -3.23
C MET A 626 -5.06 -0.15 -2.56
N GLN A 627 -3.89 -0.29 -1.95
CA GLN A 627 -3.10 0.80 -1.36
C GLN A 627 -1.68 0.76 -1.91
N PHE A 628 -1.24 1.88 -2.45
CA PHE A 628 0.13 2.11 -2.89
C PHE A 628 0.81 3.16 -2.05
N GLY A 629 2.11 3.05 -1.89
CA GLY A 629 2.89 3.86 -0.98
C GLY A 629 3.29 3.13 0.30
N ASP A 630 4.08 3.80 1.13
CA ASP A 630 4.70 3.24 2.32
C ASP A 630 3.62 3.18 3.41
N PRO A 631 3.20 1.98 3.83
CA PRO A 631 2.06 1.80 4.74
C PRO A 631 2.25 2.49 6.10
N ALA A 632 3.48 2.87 6.47
CA ALA A 632 3.80 3.56 7.71
C ALA A 632 3.76 5.10 7.62
N ILE A 633 3.49 5.68 6.45
CA ILE A 633 3.31 7.14 6.31
C ILE A 633 2.09 7.60 7.11
N ARG A 634 2.27 8.70 7.85
CA ARG A 634 1.18 9.47 8.47
C ARG A 634 1.05 10.82 7.79
N LEU A 635 -0.19 11.22 7.51
CA LEU A 635 -0.48 12.57 7.03
C LEU A 635 -0.20 13.58 8.14
N ASN A 636 0.34 14.74 7.76
CA ASN A 636 0.36 15.90 8.65
C ASN A 636 -1.04 16.50 8.71
N LEU A 637 -1.69 16.42 9.87
CA LEU A 637 -2.99 17.04 10.09
C LEU A 637 -2.81 18.50 10.52
N PRO A 638 -3.50 19.47 9.89
CA PRO A 638 -3.41 20.88 10.24
C PRO A 638 -3.85 21.20 11.67
N SER A 639 -4.86 20.49 12.18
CA SER A 639 -5.34 20.60 13.56
C SER A 639 -5.91 19.27 14.06
N SER A 640 -6.15 19.19 15.37
CA SER A 640 -7.07 18.19 15.92
C SER A 640 -8.48 18.39 15.33
N PRO A 641 -9.34 17.35 15.35
CA PRO A 641 -10.74 17.45 14.94
C PRO A 641 -11.46 18.60 15.67
N LYS A 642 -12.16 19.46 14.92
CA LYS A 642 -13.00 20.54 15.45
C LYS A 642 -14.29 20.01 16.08
N THR A 643 -14.81 18.91 15.55
CA THR A 643 -15.93 18.16 16.11
C THR A 643 -15.48 16.75 16.49
N ALA A 644 -16.02 16.24 17.60
CA ALA A 644 -15.69 14.91 18.07
C ALA A 644 -16.19 13.84 17.08
N PRO A 645 -15.32 12.88 16.69
CA PRO A 645 -15.74 11.77 15.85
C PRO A 645 -16.65 10.81 16.61
N ALA A 646 -17.42 10.03 15.86
CA ALA A 646 -18.11 8.87 16.40
C ALA A 646 -17.10 7.94 17.11
N LYS A 647 -17.51 7.37 18.24
CA LYS A 647 -16.61 6.56 19.07
C LYS A 647 -17.36 5.50 19.87
N THR A 648 -16.61 4.52 20.35
CA THR A 648 -17.10 3.49 21.27
C THR A 648 -16.41 3.61 22.61
N THR A 649 -17.16 3.55 23.70
CA THR A 649 -16.62 3.48 25.05
C THR A 649 -17.08 2.20 25.74
N ILE A 650 -16.19 1.58 26.53
CA ILE A 650 -16.46 0.38 27.31
C ILE A 650 -16.29 0.66 28.79
N GLN A 651 -17.27 0.27 29.61
CA GLN A 651 -17.21 0.34 31.07
C GLN A 651 -17.81 -0.94 31.66
N GLY A 652 -16.95 -1.86 32.11
CA GLY A 652 -17.38 -3.17 32.58
C GLY A 652 -18.07 -3.96 31.47
N ASN A 653 -19.34 -4.31 31.69
CA ASN A 653 -20.20 -5.00 30.74
C ASN A 653 -21.11 -4.06 29.93
N ARG A 654 -20.86 -2.75 29.97
CA ARG A 654 -21.60 -1.76 29.18
C ARG A 654 -20.72 -1.22 28.07
N ILE A 655 -21.25 -1.22 26.85
CA ILE A 655 -20.72 -0.52 25.68
C ILE A 655 -21.63 0.65 25.37
N THR A 656 -21.05 1.81 25.07
CA THR A 656 -21.78 2.95 24.55
C THR A 656 -21.20 3.34 23.21
N VAL A 657 -22.03 3.36 22.18
CA VAL A 657 -21.70 3.87 20.85
C VAL A 657 -22.19 5.31 20.78
N HIS A 658 -21.27 6.24 20.55
CA HIS A 658 -21.54 7.68 20.48
C HIS A 658 -21.59 8.11 19.02
N SER A 659 -22.62 8.88 18.67
CA SER A 659 -22.72 9.61 17.42
C SER A 659 -21.55 10.60 17.31
N PRO A 660 -21.14 10.98 16.10
CA PRO A 660 -20.30 12.16 15.94
C PRO A 660 -21.05 13.39 16.45
N GLU A 661 -20.31 14.37 16.95
CA GLU A 661 -20.89 15.61 17.50
C GLU A 661 -21.67 16.41 16.45
N LYS A 662 -21.26 16.32 15.18
CA LYS A 662 -21.90 17.02 14.08
C LYS A 662 -22.02 16.16 12.84
N TRP A 663 -23.21 16.15 12.25
CA TRP A 663 -23.51 15.64 10.92
C TRP A 663 -23.58 16.79 9.92
N THR A 664 -22.95 16.64 8.77
CA THR A 664 -22.94 17.65 7.70
C THR A 664 -23.63 17.09 6.46
N VAL A 665 -24.70 17.75 6.03
CA VAL A 665 -25.37 17.44 4.77
C VAL A 665 -24.65 18.18 3.64
N VAL A 666 -24.27 17.45 2.60
CA VAL A 666 -23.54 17.96 1.44
C VAL A 666 -24.37 17.69 0.19
N ARG A 667 -24.60 18.71 -0.63
CA ARG A 667 -25.19 18.49 -1.95
C ARG A 667 -24.14 17.84 -2.86
N THR A 668 -24.40 16.62 -3.30
CA THR A 668 -23.44 15.89 -4.14
C THR A 668 -23.45 16.44 -5.55
N PHE A 669 -22.30 16.40 -6.20
CA PHE A 669 -22.25 16.56 -7.65
C PHE A 669 -22.95 15.37 -8.29
N VAL A 670 -23.90 15.64 -9.19
CA VAL A 670 -24.60 14.60 -9.96
C VAL A 670 -24.04 14.64 -11.38
N PRO A 671 -23.27 13.61 -11.80
CA PRO A 671 -22.72 13.57 -13.14
C PRO A 671 -23.83 13.56 -14.21
N PRO A 672 -23.61 14.17 -15.39
CA PRO A 672 -24.58 14.12 -16.49
C PRO A 672 -25.00 12.70 -16.90
N ASP A 673 -24.10 11.73 -16.71
CA ASP A 673 -24.34 10.32 -17.02
C ASP A 673 -25.36 9.66 -16.08
N TRP A 674 -25.63 10.26 -14.93
CA TRP A 674 -26.59 9.76 -13.95
C TRP A 674 -28.01 10.18 -14.35
N LYS A 675 -28.47 9.70 -15.50
CA LYS A 675 -29.76 10.07 -16.11
C LYS A 675 -30.97 9.95 -15.17
N GLN A 676 -30.93 9.01 -14.22
CA GLN A 676 -31.98 8.85 -13.19
C GLN A 676 -32.13 10.08 -12.28
N TRP A 677 -31.07 10.86 -12.13
CA TRP A 677 -30.94 12.03 -11.28
C TRP A 677 -30.85 13.34 -12.06
N GLY A 678 -31.07 13.32 -13.39
CA GLY A 678 -30.68 14.37 -14.34
C GLY A 678 -31.02 15.83 -14.00
N ASP A 679 -31.95 16.08 -13.06
CA ASP A 679 -32.24 17.42 -12.50
C ASP A 679 -32.53 17.42 -10.99
N LYS A 680 -32.45 16.25 -10.32
CA LYS A 680 -32.81 16.11 -8.90
C LYS A 680 -31.60 16.41 -8.03
N PRO A 681 -31.75 17.20 -6.95
CA PRO A 681 -30.67 17.29 -5.98
C PRO A 681 -30.49 15.92 -5.31
N LEU A 682 -29.23 15.55 -5.12
CA LEU A 682 -28.84 14.41 -4.30
C LEU A 682 -27.97 14.95 -3.17
N PHE A 683 -28.21 14.46 -1.96
CA PHE A 683 -27.50 14.88 -0.77
C PHE A 683 -26.80 13.70 -0.13
N ALA A 684 -25.60 13.92 0.34
CA ALA A 684 -24.84 13.02 1.17
C ALA A 684 -24.85 13.53 2.60
N VAL A 685 -24.70 12.63 3.58
CA VAL A 685 -24.39 13.05 4.95
C VAL A 685 -23.02 12.53 5.35
N ARG A 686 -22.23 13.41 5.97
CA ARG A 686 -20.83 13.17 6.31
C ARG A 686 -20.57 13.58 7.73
N ALA A 687 -19.86 12.73 8.46
CA ALA A 687 -19.42 13.04 9.80
C ALA A 687 -18.16 12.23 10.16
N PRO A 688 -17.25 12.79 10.97
CA PRO A 688 -16.03 12.10 11.35
C PRO A 688 -16.32 10.79 12.09
N GLY A 689 -15.70 9.69 11.67
CA GLY A 689 -15.93 8.36 12.27
C GLY A 689 -17.20 7.66 11.81
N SER A 690 -17.91 8.20 10.80
CA SER A 690 -19.03 7.54 10.13
C SER A 690 -18.70 7.26 8.66
N TYR A 691 -19.36 6.27 8.07
CA TYR A 691 -19.28 5.94 6.64
C TYR A 691 -20.67 5.64 6.09
N ALA A 692 -20.82 5.59 4.77
CA ALA A 692 -22.10 5.29 4.14
C ALA A 692 -22.02 4.04 3.28
N MET A 693 -22.96 3.12 3.48
CA MET A 693 -23.29 2.09 2.49
C MET A 693 -24.02 2.75 1.31
N SER A 694 -23.74 2.29 0.10
CA SER A 694 -24.31 2.82 -1.14
C SER A 694 -24.50 1.68 -2.15
N SER A 695 -25.54 1.72 -2.99
CA SER A 695 -25.81 0.71 -4.03
C SER A 695 -25.99 1.36 -5.39
N TRP A 696 -25.42 0.80 -6.47
CA TRP A 696 -25.64 1.27 -7.85
C TRP A 696 -26.72 0.51 -8.62
N SER A 697 -27.39 -0.45 -7.98
CA SER A 697 -28.40 -1.29 -8.64
C SER A 697 -29.66 -1.50 -7.79
N GLY A 698 -30.76 -1.82 -8.45
CA GLY A 698 -32.05 -2.14 -7.83
C GLY A 698 -32.83 -0.93 -7.29
N ASP A 699 -33.86 -1.23 -6.50
CA ASP A 699 -34.65 -0.24 -5.78
C ASP A 699 -33.79 0.42 -4.69
N GLY A 700 -33.70 1.76 -4.70
CA GLY A 700 -32.76 2.49 -3.84
C GLY A 700 -31.37 2.64 -4.44
N ARG A 701 -31.25 2.68 -5.77
CA ARG A 701 -30.04 3.14 -6.46
C ARG A 701 -29.55 4.49 -5.91
N ASP A 702 -28.26 4.57 -5.67
CA ASP A 702 -27.50 5.63 -5.00
C ASP A 702 -27.92 5.91 -3.55
N LYS A 703 -28.80 5.09 -2.95
CA LYS A 703 -29.23 5.25 -1.55
C LYS A 703 -28.04 5.18 -0.62
N GLU A 704 -27.80 6.25 0.14
CA GLU A 704 -26.81 6.26 1.21
C GLU A 704 -27.42 5.84 2.56
N ILE A 705 -26.81 4.87 3.23
CA ILE A 705 -27.14 4.46 4.59
C ILE A 705 -25.94 4.76 5.49
N PRO A 706 -25.98 5.84 6.30
CA PRO A 706 -24.86 6.22 7.16
C PRO A 706 -24.78 5.31 8.38
N LEU A 707 -23.58 4.85 8.67
CA LEU A 707 -23.24 3.90 9.71
C LEU A 707 -22.06 4.39 10.54
N VAL A 708 -22.02 3.93 11.79
CA VAL A 708 -20.90 4.04 12.70
C VAL A 708 -20.44 2.63 13.05
N THR A 709 -19.15 2.36 12.98
CA THR A 709 -18.58 1.10 13.50
C THR A 709 -18.38 1.21 15.00
N ALA A 710 -18.94 0.26 15.74
CA ALA A 710 -18.52 -0.02 17.10
C ALA A 710 -17.36 -1.01 17.08
N GLU A 711 -16.20 -0.64 17.61
CA GLU A 711 -15.02 -1.50 17.72
C GLU A 711 -14.38 -1.37 19.10
N PHE A 712 -14.05 -2.49 19.73
CA PHE A 712 -13.34 -2.52 21.01
C PHE A 712 -12.55 -3.83 21.20
N ILE A 713 -11.52 -3.78 22.06
CA ILE A 713 -10.64 -4.90 22.36
C ILE A 713 -10.82 -5.36 23.81
N THR A 714 -10.95 -6.66 24.03
CA THR A 714 -11.14 -7.28 25.34
C THR A 714 -10.22 -8.49 25.54
N LYS A 715 -9.93 -8.86 26.79
CA LYS A 715 -9.17 -10.08 27.11
C LYS A 715 -9.99 -11.36 26.96
N LYS A 716 -11.31 -11.24 27.08
CA LYS A 716 -12.28 -12.34 26.98
C LYS A 716 -13.11 -12.16 25.73
N ARG A 717 -13.50 -13.27 25.12
CA ARG A 717 -14.42 -13.28 23.99
C ARG A 717 -15.80 -12.78 24.42
N VAL A 718 -16.44 -11.99 23.55
CA VAL A 718 -17.84 -11.58 23.72
C VAL A 718 -18.75 -12.72 23.26
N THR A 719 -19.64 -13.18 24.13
CA THR A 719 -20.60 -14.27 23.87
C THR A 719 -21.99 -13.75 23.50
N SER A 720 -22.38 -12.57 23.97
CA SER A 720 -23.61 -11.88 23.55
C SER A 720 -23.51 -10.37 23.67
N ILE A 721 -24.30 -9.66 22.85
CA ILE A 721 -24.53 -8.22 22.93
C ILE A 721 -26.04 -7.97 22.87
N ALA A 722 -26.56 -7.12 23.75
CA ALA A 722 -27.97 -6.73 23.79
C ALA A 722 -28.12 -5.20 23.82
N GLN A 723 -28.91 -4.64 22.90
CA GLN A 723 -29.20 -3.20 22.89
C GLN A 723 -30.12 -2.84 24.06
N ALA A 724 -29.78 -1.80 24.82
CA ALA A 724 -30.50 -1.44 26.04
C ALA A 724 -31.75 -0.58 25.80
N ALA A 725 -31.87 0.06 24.62
CA ALA A 725 -32.97 0.97 24.28
C ALA A 725 -33.80 0.42 23.11
N GLU A 726 -35.12 0.61 23.16
CA GLU A 726 -35.98 0.49 21.99
C GLU A 726 -35.82 1.73 21.11
N LEU A 727 -35.55 1.51 19.83
CA LEU A 727 -35.29 2.58 18.85
C LEU A 727 -36.25 2.43 17.67
N PRO A 728 -36.52 3.53 16.94
CA PRO A 728 -37.23 3.45 15.67
C PRO A 728 -36.55 2.46 14.71
N GLU A 729 -37.34 1.77 13.88
CA GLU A 729 -36.86 0.72 12.96
C GLU A 729 -35.69 1.17 12.06
N SER A 730 -35.64 2.46 11.71
CA SER A 730 -34.58 3.03 10.87
C SER A 730 -33.25 3.26 11.60
N LEU A 731 -33.15 3.03 12.91
CA LEU A 731 -32.00 3.37 13.76
C LEU A 731 -31.58 2.18 14.64
N GLY A 732 -30.33 2.20 15.11
CA GLY A 732 -29.75 1.12 15.90
C GLY A 732 -28.93 0.14 15.08
N TRP A 733 -28.66 -1.03 15.66
CA TRP A 733 -27.88 -2.10 15.03
C TRP A 733 -28.77 -3.20 14.43
N ILE A 734 -28.18 -4.06 13.60
CA ILE A 734 -28.88 -5.20 12.97
C ILE A 734 -28.84 -6.49 13.81
N GLY A 735 -28.39 -6.44 15.06
CA GLY A 735 -28.27 -7.61 15.93
C GLY A 735 -27.13 -8.58 15.60
N LYS A 736 -26.18 -8.17 14.74
CA LYS A 736 -25.00 -8.97 14.38
C LYS A 736 -23.72 -8.34 14.95
N TRP A 737 -22.79 -9.18 15.38
CA TRP A 737 -21.46 -8.77 15.81
C TRP A 737 -20.44 -9.86 15.49
N TYR A 738 -19.16 -9.47 15.42
CA TYR A 738 -18.07 -10.37 15.11
C TYR A 738 -16.93 -10.14 16.08
N SER A 739 -16.52 -11.20 16.78
CA SER A 739 -15.40 -11.19 17.72
C SER A 739 -14.28 -12.07 17.16
N SER A 740 -13.17 -11.45 16.79
CA SER A 740 -12.01 -12.14 16.22
C SER A 740 -10.85 -12.16 17.21
N PRO A 741 -10.14 -13.30 17.37
CA PRO A 741 -8.97 -13.37 18.22
C PRO A 741 -7.83 -12.55 17.62
N ASN A 742 -7.08 -11.91 18.49
CA ASN A 742 -5.84 -11.21 18.19
C ASN A 742 -4.65 -12.11 18.60
N PRO A 743 -3.50 -11.97 17.93
CA PRO A 743 -2.28 -12.74 18.24
C PRO A 743 -1.77 -12.61 19.68
N ASP A 744 -2.05 -11.49 20.34
CA ASP A 744 -1.66 -11.24 21.74
C ASP A 744 -2.62 -11.87 22.77
N GLY A 745 -3.56 -12.69 22.31
CA GLY A 745 -4.57 -13.36 23.13
C GLY A 745 -5.78 -12.49 23.48
N THR A 746 -5.85 -11.24 22.99
CA THR A 746 -7.05 -10.41 23.10
C THR A 746 -8.06 -10.72 22.00
N PHE A 747 -9.25 -10.12 22.05
CA PHE A 747 -10.28 -10.23 21.03
C PHE A 747 -10.70 -8.85 20.58
N THR A 748 -10.80 -8.64 19.26
CA THR A 748 -11.43 -7.44 18.72
C THR A 748 -12.87 -7.74 18.33
N THR A 749 -13.81 -7.03 18.94
CA THR A 749 -15.25 -7.14 18.64
C THR A 749 -15.72 -5.96 17.82
N ARG A 750 -16.51 -6.24 16.77
CA ARG A 750 -17.05 -5.26 15.83
C ARG A 750 -18.54 -5.44 15.58
N PHE A 751 -19.27 -4.34 15.44
CA PHE A 751 -20.63 -4.30 14.91
C PHE A 751 -20.95 -2.92 14.34
N THR A 752 -22.00 -2.82 13.51
CA THR A 752 -22.40 -1.59 12.83
C THR A 752 -23.67 -1.02 13.45
N VAL A 753 -23.77 0.30 13.51
CA VAL A 753 -24.88 1.01 14.13
C VAL A 753 -25.30 2.20 13.27
N ARG A 754 -26.61 2.34 13.02
CA ARG A 754 -27.20 3.50 12.36
C ARG A 754 -27.64 4.52 13.40
N MET A 755 -26.98 5.68 13.41
CA MET A 755 -27.21 6.75 14.40
C MET A 755 -28.04 7.91 13.83
N ILE A 756 -28.31 7.91 12.53
CA ILE A 756 -28.98 9.00 11.81
C ILE A 756 -29.95 8.45 10.75
N ASP A 757 -31.11 9.11 10.65
CA ASP A 757 -32.05 8.97 9.56
C ASP A 757 -32.15 10.30 8.81
N PHE A 758 -31.89 10.27 7.51
CA PHE A 758 -31.90 11.45 6.64
C PHE A 758 -32.51 11.10 5.29
N ASP A 759 -33.11 12.10 4.67
CA ASP A 759 -33.66 12.03 3.32
C ASP A 759 -32.63 12.53 2.32
N GLN A 760 -32.23 11.64 1.41
CA GLN A 760 -31.19 11.90 0.42
C GLN A 760 -31.63 12.86 -0.70
N VAL A 761 -32.93 12.96 -0.97
CA VAL A 761 -33.47 13.81 -2.04
C VAL A 761 -33.69 15.22 -1.53
N THR A 762 -34.14 15.37 -0.28
CA THR A 762 -34.41 16.69 0.32
C THR A 762 -33.24 17.24 1.13
N GLY A 763 -32.30 16.38 1.53
CA GLY A 763 -31.20 16.73 2.44
C GLY A 763 -31.66 16.91 3.90
N LYS A 764 -32.93 16.61 4.22
CA LYS A 764 -33.47 16.79 5.56
C LYS A 764 -32.99 15.67 6.49
N ILE A 765 -32.44 16.04 7.63
CA ILE A 765 -32.20 15.11 8.73
C ILE A 765 -33.52 14.91 9.49
N ASN A 766 -34.06 13.69 9.47
CA ASN A 766 -35.31 13.36 10.15
C ASN A 766 -35.08 13.11 11.64
N ARG A 767 -34.02 12.38 11.98
CA ARG A 767 -33.69 12.03 13.37
C ARG A 767 -32.20 11.72 13.53
N VAL A 768 -31.66 12.07 14.70
CA VAL A 768 -30.31 11.71 15.15
C VAL A 768 -30.40 11.15 16.56
N ILE A 769 -29.62 10.12 16.85
CA ILE A 769 -29.39 9.63 18.21
C ILE A 769 -27.97 10.00 18.60
N GLU A 770 -27.79 10.54 19.80
CA GLU A 770 -26.48 10.95 20.32
C GLU A 770 -25.66 9.76 20.82
N LYS A 771 -26.30 8.78 21.46
CA LYS A 771 -25.64 7.56 21.95
C LYS A 771 -26.61 6.38 22.06
N ILE A 772 -26.06 5.17 21.92
CA ILE A 772 -26.79 3.91 22.15
C ILE A 772 -25.98 3.04 23.09
N ASP A 773 -26.63 2.51 24.11
CA ASP A 773 -26.04 1.61 25.09
C ASP A 773 -26.32 0.15 24.75
N TYR A 774 -25.32 -0.70 24.98
CA TYR A 774 -25.37 -2.14 24.82
C TYR A 774 -24.83 -2.83 26.07
N GLN A 775 -25.46 -3.93 26.46
CA GLN A 775 -24.99 -4.87 27.48
C GLN A 775 -24.21 -5.99 26.79
N ILE A 776 -23.04 -6.35 27.33
CA ILE A 776 -22.19 -7.42 26.79
C ILE A 776 -22.01 -8.54 27.81
N THR A 777 -22.04 -9.78 27.32
CA THR A 777 -21.65 -10.95 28.10
C THR A 777 -20.32 -11.48 27.59
N PHE A 778 -19.45 -11.89 28.50
CA PHE A 778 -18.16 -12.49 28.20
C PHE A 778 -18.19 -13.99 28.51
N GLU A 779 -17.22 -14.72 27.95
CA GLU A 779 -16.93 -16.11 28.35
C GLU A 779 -16.42 -16.28 29.79
#